data_AF-A0A7W9FGL6-F1
#
_entry.id   AF-A0A7W9FGL6-F1
#
_cell.length_a   1.000
_cell.length_b   1.000
_cell.length_c   1.000
_cell.angle_alpha   90.00
_cell.angle_beta   90.00
_cell.angle_gamma   90.00
#
_symmetry.space_group_name_H-M   'P 1'
#
loop_
_entity.id
_entity.type
_entity.pdbx_description
1 polymer ?
#
loop_
_entity_poly.entity_id
_entity_poly.type
_entity_poly.pdbx_seq_one_letter_code
_entity_poly.pdbx_strand_id
1 'polypeptide(L)'
;MIFAEKYNVHTVPPSLRPAAAWLSQQSDGLARALIECEPIVLLAWGDPAALSLRDRARLLEVYAERDVVGNLSDHHIDQRALWMFAEPGLADAIRAVWSGAGDSFQLELLRIIELGNIAACLDLVREVALNMTAARYNRIYAARALEACADEVGLRTLGADLVANAADTGPALAPSLALACFPRGLSVAQLITVMDLSRPAREYQVEGFGYALEELWEKCADAAMRESFMASVADLCFQLPHQDYDPVSARHRILANHLSGMCRRAVLASDVDGVTPALIRLLQASERSRDDDRSDDEPNVYALVQARPELKHRLFWADVVFEREHASDDHPVVHFWQLWWHGRRYCQPTIADQAYFEGRLIVGDVGDRRMALSVLWVLAREREDAETALDALAFQIQDQPVIAADLAEHRAPRPRREKELEFEAKQVEREEKRAQRQTRDQKTLLDRRARLQADPSLLTEPKRLARWPGPLELDQLTEWLAQATKSDRMTVADRWRDLEAAFGLPVAEAYRDGMKAIWRITPPERPVWNGGTRTVKRTTLLAAAGLALEASEDPRWVEHLSLPEVERASRHGVWGDHGYPEYLTDLLRVHPDIAAPLVLEELGREWRRTANSYTPFLYQAEAGGLPISPTLRAGLLAFILGPDSKFRDRSGSAQQIMRRMEVLSEGERTAFVRLAKRRFARAEATEDLDRTIGNLAILMEFDARVGVPALEAYLERTADIAGHAELVWARLFGMSQGLVPRIAPMTVSLLSALTRLAYLYVQPDKDVWRDGELTRRDDAQTARNAVLTRLIDQTGLAAHQAVSTMADAMPSPHRSVRFRQLARRMAERDSEPPAWTEAQVRTFEVDHIAPVASGADLLRLVLALLDEIALRFVEADTSSAAVVRSAVDEKAVQQWLAEALELRAGGRFRVHLEKEIVHGDLPDITVSSTTSEAEVAIEVKHAGKGWSLPKLEFALRDQLAERYLKPAYRRHGVLVISNHAPRQWIDKPSARRLSFAEVIAHLQTQAAAIRENAAGPIVATVRGLDAWLSETAKPVVADVSGPDPSVD
;
A
#
# COMPACT_ATOMS: atom_id res chain seq x y z
N MET A 1 7.64 29.97 19.58
CA MET A 1 6.86 28.73 19.79
C MET A 1 6.53 28.01 18.49
N ILE A 2 6.14 28.73 17.43
CA ILE A 2 5.81 28.13 16.12
C ILE A 2 7.03 27.53 15.42
N PHE A 3 8.18 28.21 15.47
CA PHE A 3 9.42 27.71 14.89
C PHE A 3 10.23 26.88 15.89
N ALA A 4 10.92 25.88 15.37
CA ALA A 4 11.85 25.04 16.11
C ALA A 4 13.17 24.88 15.33
N GLU A 5 14.23 24.58 16.06
CA GLU A 5 15.50 24.19 15.48
C GLU A 5 15.89 22.82 16.04
N LYS A 6 16.08 21.84 15.14
CA LYS A 6 16.49 20.49 15.51
C LYS A 6 17.62 20.04 14.60
N TYR A 7 18.74 19.59 15.17
CA TYR A 7 19.90 19.13 14.38
C TYR A 7 20.41 20.17 13.35
N ASN A 8 20.37 21.46 13.71
CA ASN A 8 20.68 22.61 12.85
C ASN A 8 19.71 22.81 11.67
N VAL A 9 18.51 22.26 11.78
CA VAL A 9 17.42 22.43 10.82
C VAL A 9 16.38 23.35 11.44
N HIS A 10 16.25 24.56 10.90
CA HIS A 10 15.15 25.46 11.22
C HIS A 10 13.88 25.02 10.49
N THR A 11 12.80 24.80 11.23
CA THR A 11 11.55 24.23 10.71
C THR A 11 10.35 24.61 11.56
N VAL A 12 9.15 24.28 11.10
CA VAL A 12 7.93 24.29 11.92
C VAL A 12 7.63 22.84 12.35
N PRO A 13 7.45 22.54 13.65
CA PRO A 13 7.02 21.22 14.09
C PRO A 13 5.77 20.78 13.31
N PRO A 14 5.73 19.54 12.78
CA PRO A 14 4.64 19.09 11.91
C PRO A 14 3.23 19.37 12.44
N SER A 15 2.97 19.15 13.73
CA SER A 15 1.64 19.42 14.33
C SER A 15 1.25 20.90 14.36
N LEU A 16 2.22 21.82 14.29
CA LEU A 16 2.00 23.26 14.37
C LEU A 16 1.85 23.91 12.99
N ARG A 17 2.15 23.20 11.90
CA ARG A 17 2.04 23.73 10.52
C ARG A 17 0.65 24.33 10.21
N PRO A 18 -0.49 23.66 10.55
CA PRO A 18 -1.81 24.24 10.27
C PRO A 18 -2.06 25.54 11.03
N ALA A 19 -1.71 25.56 12.33
CA ALA A 19 -1.87 26.76 13.15
C ALA A 19 -0.96 27.90 12.68
N ALA A 20 0.28 27.59 12.28
CA ALA A 20 1.23 28.55 11.74
C ALA A 20 0.70 29.19 10.45
N ALA A 21 0.19 28.37 9.53
CA ALA A 21 -0.39 28.83 8.28
C ALA A 21 -1.64 29.69 8.50
N TRP A 22 -2.54 29.27 9.42
CA TRP A 22 -3.72 30.05 9.78
C TRP A 22 -3.36 31.42 10.38
N LEU A 23 -2.43 31.46 11.35
CA LEU A 23 -1.98 32.71 11.98
C LEU A 23 -1.27 33.66 11.00
N SER A 24 -0.65 33.12 9.95
CA SER A 24 0.05 33.93 8.94
C SER A 24 -0.89 34.90 8.20
N GLN A 25 -2.19 34.58 8.11
CA GLN A 25 -3.20 35.47 7.50
C GLN A 25 -3.38 36.79 8.27
N GLN A 26 -3.02 36.81 9.55
CA GLN A 26 -3.14 37.99 10.42
C GLN A 26 -1.79 38.66 10.70
N SER A 27 -0.68 38.11 10.19
CA SER A 27 0.67 38.60 10.45
C SER A 27 1.59 38.42 9.25
N ASP A 28 1.81 39.52 8.52
CA ASP A 28 2.75 39.58 7.40
C ASP A 28 4.17 39.13 7.79
N GLY A 29 4.60 39.46 9.01
CA GLY A 29 5.90 39.04 9.53
C GLY A 29 6.01 37.53 9.66
N LEU A 30 4.95 36.87 10.16
CA LEU A 30 4.89 35.41 10.24
C LEU A 30 4.80 34.78 8.85
N ALA A 31 4.01 35.34 7.93
CA ALA A 31 3.93 34.85 6.55
C ALA A 31 5.30 34.87 5.86
N ARG A 32 6.03 35.98 5.95
CA ARG A 32 7.40 36.08 5.40
C ARG A 32 8.38 35.14 6.09
N ALA A 33 8.29 35.01 7.41
CA ALA A 33 9.13 34.05 8.14
C ALA A 33 8.84 32.60 7.71
N LEU A 34 7.59 32.25 7.43
CA LEU A 34 7.20 30.94 6.90
C LEU A 34 7.68 30.73 5.46
N ILE A 35 7.62 31.76 4.60
CA ILE A 35 8.18 31.70 3.24
C ILE A 35 9.67 31.36 3.30
N GLU A 36 10.43 32.08 4.14
CA GLU A 36 11.88 31.86 4.26
C GLU A 36 12.21 30.55 4.99
N CYS A 37 11.37 30.08 5.91
CA CYS A 37 11.63 28.93 6.77
C CYS A 37 11.07 27.60 6.26
N GLU A 38 9.90 27.57 5.64
CA GLU A 38 9.23 26.36 5.15
C GLU A 38 8.05 26.72 4.20
N PRO A 39 8.33 27.15 2.96
CA PRO A 39 7.35 27.78 2.06
C PRO A 39 6.13 26.90 1.76
N ILE A 40 6.32 25.58 1.71
CA ILE A 40 5.27 24.59 1.41
C ILE A 40 4.15 24.63 2.47
N VAL A 41 4.43 25.06 3.70
CA VAL A 41 3.41 25.14 4.76
C VAL A 41 2.26 26.06 4.36
N LEU A 42 2.54 27.18 3.69
CA LEU A 42 1.52 28.11 3.23
C LEU A 42 0.69 27.56 2.06
N LEU A 43 1.29 26.67 1.25
CA LEU A 43 0.58 25.99 0.16
C LEU A 43 -0.32 24.87 0.69
N ALA A 44 0.22 23.99 1.54
CA ALA A 44 -0.46 22.79 1.99
C ALA A 44 -1.49 23.04 3.12
N TRP A 45 -1.28 24.07 3.95
CA TRP A 45 -2.11 24.31 5.13
C TRP A 45 -2.67 25.72 5.24
N GLY A 46 -2.25 26.64 4.36
CA GLY A 46 -2.67 28.04 4.36
C GLY A 46 -3.83 28.33 3.41
N ASP A 47 -4.04 29.63 3.16
CA ASP A 47 -4.85 30.10 2.04
C ASP A 47 -3.90 30.69 0.98
N PRO A 48 -3.51 29.93 -0.05
CA PRO A 48 -2.61 30.41 -1.10
C PRO A 48 -3.20 31.59 -1.88
N ALA A 49 -4.53 31.71 -1.95
CA ALA A 49 -5.19 32.80 -2.67
C ALA A 49 -5.02 34.15 -1.94
N ALA A 50 -4.86 34.14 -0.62
CA ALA A 50 -4.66 35.33 0.20
C ALA A 50 -3.24 35.94 0.07
N LEU A 51 -2.27 35.19 -0.46
CA LEU A 51 -0.90 35.69 -0.65
C LEU A 51 -0.84 36.73 -1.77
N SER A 52 -0.10 37.81 -1.53
CA SER A 52 0.19 38.80 -2.57
C SER A 52 1.05 38.20 -3.68
N LEU A 53 0.95 38.71 -4.91
CA LEU A 53 1.78 38.23 -6.03
C LEU A 53 3.29 38.27 -5.70
N ARG A 54 3.74 39.29 -4.95
CA ARG A 54 5.13 39.40 -4.48
C ARG A 54 5.49 38.23 -3.55
N ASP A 55 4.63 37.91 -2.60
CA ASP A 55 4.88 36.82 -1.65
C ASP A 55 4.80 35.46 -2.35
N ARG A 56 3.90 35.28 -3.33
CA ARG A 56 3.83 34.07 -4.16
C ARG A 56 5.12 33.88 -4.99
N ALA A 57 5.60 34.94 -5.62
CA ALA A 57 6.87 34.90 -6.36
C ALA A 57 8.05 34.54 -5.44
N ARG A 58 8.14 35.18 -4.28
CA ARG A 58 9.20 34.87 -3.28
C ARG A 58 9.09 33.45 -2.73
N LEU A 59 7.86 32.96 -2.49
CA LEU A 59 7.61 31.59 -2.07
C LEU A 59 8.15 30.60 -3.11
N LEU A 60 7.90 30.84 -4.39
CA LEU A 60 8.37 29.97 -5.47
C LEU A 60 9.90 29.96 -5.58
N GLU A 61 10.55 31.11 -5.44
CA GLU A 61 12.02 31.22 -5.39
C GLU A 61 12.61 30.38 -4.24
N VAL A 62 12.11 30.60 -3.01
CA VAL A 62 12.62 29.88 -1.83
C VAL A 62 12.31 28.39 -1.90
N TYR A 63 11.17 28.00 -2.49
CA TYR A 63 10.86 26.60 -2.77
C TYR A 63 11.94 26.02 -3.71
N ALA A 64 12.20 26.66 -4.85
CA ALA A 64 13.21 26.20 -5.80
C ALA A 64 14.59 26.07 -5.17
N GLU A 65 15.05 27.09 -4.44
CA GLU A 65 16.35 27.10 -3.75
C GLU A 65 16.51 25.91 -2.81
N ARG A 66 15.45 25.55 -2.08
CA ARG A 66 15.46 24.46 -1.10
C ARG A 66 15.28 23.09 -1.72
N ASP A 67 14.51 22.97 -2.80
CA ASP A 67 14.32 21.74 -3.56
C ASP A 67 15.65 21.23 -4.13
N VAL A 68 16.40 22.12 -4.78
CA VAL A 68 17.70 21.81 -5.41
C VAL A 68 18.70 21.21 -4.41
N VAL A 69 18.68 21.68 -3.16
CA VAL A 69 19.58 21.19 -2.11
C VAL A 69 18.95 20.09 -1.25
N GLY A 70 17.73 19.64 -1.53
CA GLY A 70 17.04 18.61 -0.76
C GLY A 70 16.68 19.01 0.67
N ASN A 71 16.46 20.31 0.91
CA ASN A 71 16.10 20.85 2.23
C ASN A 71 14.58 20.94 2.44
N LEU A 72 13.83 20.03 1.82
CA LEU A 72 12.38 19.90 1.90
C LEU A 72 12.04 18.43 2.11
N SER A 73 11.17 18.14 3.06
CA SER A 73 10.84 16.76 3.41
C SER A 73 9.69 16.17 2.59
N ASP A 74 8.81 17.01 2.07
CA ASP A 74 7.63 16.65 1.29
C ASP A 74 7.43 17.64 0.13
N HIS A 75 7.02 17.12 -1.03
CA HIS A 75 6.69 17.90 -2.23
C HIS A 75 5.22 17.74 -2.62
N HIS A 76 4.44 16.93 -1.89
CA HIS A 76 3.07 16.69 -2.26
C HIS A 76 2.20 17.90 -1.93
N ILE A 77 1.83 18.64 -2.98
CA ILE A 77 0.86 19.71 -2.93
C ILE A 77 -0.39 19.25 -3.68
N ASP A 78 -1.54 19.33 -3.02
CA ASP A 78 -2.80 18.97 -3.66
C ASP A 78 -3.11 19.93 -4.82
N GLN A 79 -3.91 19.44 -5.78
CA GLN A 79 -4.22 20.22 -6.99
C GLN A 79 -5.02 21.50 -6.68
N ARG A 80 -5.84 21.52 -5.63
CA ARG A 80 -6.67 22.68 -5.27
C ARG A 80 -5.82 23.81 -4.68
N ALA A 81 -4.85 23.48 -3.83
CA ALA A 81 -3.88 24.42 -3.28
C ALA A 81 -3.08 25.10 -4.40
N LEU A 82 -2.57 24.32 -5.36
CA LEU A 82 -1.88 24.88 -6.53
C LEU A 82 -2.80 25.74 -7.39
N TRP A 83 -4.07 25.36 -7.58
CA TRP A 83 -5.02 26.17 -8.33
C TRP A 83 -5.28 27.53 -7.66
N MET A 84 -5.39 27.58 -6.33
CA MET A 84 -5.52 28.83 -5.58
C MET A 84 -4.25 29.71 -5.62
N PHE A 85 -3.08 29.06 -5.69
CA PHE A 85 -1.79 29.73 -5.78
C PHE A 85 -1.47 30.26 -7.18
N ALA A 86 -1.88 29.54 -8.22
CA ALA A 86 -1.51 29.82 -9.59
C ALA A 86 -2.22 31.08 -10.13
N GLU A 87 -1.45 32.00 -10.69
CA GLU A 87 -1.97 33.17 -11.40
C GLU A 87 -1.01 33.62 -12.52
N PRO A 88 -1.51 34.30 -13.58
CA PRO A 88 -0.67 34.71 -14.72
C PRO A 88 0.54 35.58 -14.36
N GLY A 89 0.47 36.36 -13.28
CA GLY A 89 1.56 37.22 -12.81
C GLY A 89 2.83 36.47 -12.38
N LEU A 90 2.76 35.15 -12.15
CA LEU A 90 3.90 34.33 -11.74
C LEU A 90 4.86 33.96 -12.88
N ALA A 91 4.58 34.38 -14.13
CA ALA A 91 5.38 34.01 -15.30
C ALA A 91 6.89 34.29 -15.13
N ASP A 92 7.26 35.48 -14.66
CA ASP A 92 8.66 35.86 -14.48
C ASP A 92 9.34 35.05 -13.36
N ALA A 93 8.62 34.78 -12.27
CA ALA A 93 9.12 33.97 -11.16
C ALA A 93 9.35 32.51 -11.59
N ILE A 94 8.40 31.93 -12.35
CA ILE A 94 8.53 30.58 -12.92
C ILE A 94 9.75 30.50 -13.84
N ARG A 95 9.92 31.48 -14.72
CA ARG A 95 11.08 31.55 -15.63
C ARG A 95 12.40 31.66 -14.88
N ALA A 96 12.45 32.43 -13.80
CA ALA A 96 13.65 32.62 -13.00
C ALA A 96 14.13 31.31 -12.34
N VAL A 97 13.20 30.43 -11.92
CA VAL A 97 13.53 29.18 -11.24
C VAL A 97 13.66 27.97 -12.18
N TRP A 98 13.18 28.08 -13.42
CA TRP A 98 13.05 26.95 -14.35
C TRP A 98 14.36 26.20 -14.63
N SER A 99 15.45 26.92 -14.93
CA SER A 99 16.72 26.30 -15.32
C SER A 99 17.42 25.53 -14.19
N GLY A 100 17.09 25.86 -12.94
CA GLY A 100 17.61 25.15 -11.76
C GLY A 100 16.74 23.97 -11.31
N ALA A 101 15.52 23.85 -11.86
CA ALA A 101 14.54 22.87 -11.43
C ALA A 101 14.89 21.46 -11.91
N GLY A 102 14.95 20.49 -10.99
CA GLY A 102 14.96 19.07 -11.34
C GLY A 102 13.58 18.57 -11.76
N ASP A 103 13.49 17.35 -12.31
CA ASP A 103 12.26 16.78 -12.85
C ASP A 103 11.04 16.90 -11.92
N SER A 104 11.22 16.64 -10.63
CA SER A 104 10.13 16.69 -9.64
C SER A 104 9.60 18.10 -9.41
N PHE A 105 10.46 19.12 -9.43
CA PHE A 105 10.02 20.50 -9.23
C PHE A 105 9.48 21.10 -10.52
N GLN A 106 10.04 20.72 -11.68
CA GLN A 106 9.46 21.06 -12.98
C GLN A 106 8.01 20.55 -13.12
N LEU A 107 7.70 19.37 -12.57
CA LEU A 107 6.33 18.87 -12.51
C LEU A 107 5.39 19.86 -11.80
N GLU A 108 5.79 20.39 -10.64
CA GLU A 108 4.99 21.37 -9.89
C GLU A 108 4.86 22.69 -10.67
N LEU A 109 5.91 23.16 -11.33
CA LEU A 109 5.86 24.34 -12.19
C LEU A 109 4.87 24.15 -13.35
N LEU A 110 4.88 22.98 -13.99
CA LEU A 110 3.94 22.65 -15.07
C LEU A 110 2.49 22.60 -14.58
N ARG A 111 2.25 22.04 -13.39
CA ARG A 111 0.94 22.07 -12.73
C ARG A 111 0.47 23.51 -12.45
N ILE A 112 1.37 24.38 -11.98
CA ILE A 112 1.06 25.80 -11.76
C ILE A 112 0.72 26.49 -13.09
N ILE A 113 1.49 26.23 -14.16
CA ILE A 113 1.22 26.81 -15.48
C ILE A 113 -0.14 26.35 -16.02
N GLU A 114 -0.46 25.06 -15.90
CA GLU A 114 -1.76 24.49 -16.30
C GLU A 114 -2.91 25.16 -15.54
N LEU A 115 -2.85 25.13 -14.20
CA LEU A 115 -3.96 25.58 -13.36
C LEU A 115 -4.15 27.11 -13.41
N GLY A 116 -3.08 27.86 -13.64
CA GLY A 116 -3.09 29.32 -13.75
C GLY A 116 -3.28 29.86 -15.16
N ASN A 117 -3.38 29.00 -16.18
CA ASN A 117 -3.41 29.39 -17.61
C ASN A 117 -2.30 30.39 -17.99
N ILE A 118 -1.05 30.11 -17.58
CA ILE A 118 0.06 31.05 -17.69
C ILE A 118 0.69 31.01 -19.09
N ALA A 119 0.00 31.61 -20.07
CA ALA A 119 0.40 31.62 -21.48
C ALA A 119 1.81 32.20 -21.72
N ALA A 120 2.27 33.09 -20.84
CA ALA A 120 3.60 33.68 -20.89
C ALA A 120 4.74 32.68 -20.65
N CYS A 121 4.47 31.41 -20.31
CA CYS A 121 5.47 30.34 -20.14
C CYS A 121 5.35 29.21 -21.19
N LEU A 122 4.58 29.41 -22.27
CA LEU A 122 4.31 28.36 -23.27
C LEU A 122 5.54 27.82 -24.00
N ASP A 123 6.59 28.61 -24.17
CA ASP A 123 7.88 28.15 -24.69
C ASP A 123 8.49 27.01 -23.85
N LEU A 124 8.47 27.15 -22.52
CA LEU A 124 8.96 26.13 -21.58
C LEU A 124 8.08 24.88 -21.61
N VAL A 125 6.76 25.07 -21.70
CA VAL A 125 5.79 23.97 -21.79
C VAL A 125 6.00 23.16 -23.08
N ARG A 126 6.16 23.84 -24.22
CA ARG A 126 6.42 23.19 -25.52
C ARG A 126 7.73 22.39 -25.49
N GLU A 127 8.78 22.96 -24.89
CA GLU A 127 10.07 22.27 -24.73
C GLU A 127 9.91 20.92 -24.02
N VAL A 128 9.18 20.89 -22.90
CA VAL A 128 8.96 19.65 -22.14
C VAL A 128 8.03 18.68 -22.87
N ALA A 129 6.92 19.16 -23.42
CA ALA A 129 5.93 18.30 -24.09
C ALA A 129 6.56 17.51 -25.26
N LEU A 130 7.47 18.15 -26.01
CA LEU A 130 8.15 17.61 -27.18
C LEU A 130 9.47 16.87 -26.85
N ASN A 131 9.95 16.93 -25.62
CA ASN A 131 11.17 16.23 -25.22
C ASN A 131 10.88 14.75 -24.92
N MET A 132 11.26 13.85 -25.85
CA MET A 132 11.07 12.40 -25.69
C MET A 132 11.80 11.78 -24.50
N THR A 133 12.82 12.46 -23.95
CA THR A 133 13.58 12.00 -22.77
C THR A 133 13.07 12.57 -21.46
N ALA A 134 12.12 13.52 -21.49
CA ALA A 134 11.54 14.09 -20.29
C ALA A 134 10.72 13.06 -19.51
N ALA A 135 10.67 13.23 -18.18
CA ALA A 135 9.89 12.37 -17.31
C ALA A 135 8.42 12.29 -17.77
N ARG A 136 7.84 11.08 -17.71
CA ARG A 136 6.49 10.77 -18.21
C ARG A 136 5.44 11.76 -17.72
N TYR A 137 5.39 12.03 -16.41
CA TYR A 137 4.39 12.93 -15.83
C TYR A 137 4.61 14.39 -16.26
N ASN A 138 5.86 14.84 -16.40
CA ASN A 138 6.16 16.19 -16.89
C ASN A 138 5.59 16.39 -18.30
N ARG A 139 5.74 15.40 -19.19
CA ARG A 139 5.14 15.45 -20.53
C ARG A 139 3.61 15.52 -20.50
N ILE A 140 2.97 14.76 -19.60
CA ILE A 140 1.50 14.76 -19.44
C ILE A 140 1.00 16.14 -18.99
N TYR A 141 1.59 16.70 -17.93
CA TYR A 141 1.20 18.01 -17.43
C TYR A 141 1.56 19.15 -18.39
N ALA A 142 2.66 19.02 -19.13
CA ALA A 142 2.97 19.95 -20.21
C ALA A 142 1.90 19.92 -21.31
N ALA A 143 1.45 18.74 -21.75
CA ALA A 143 0.36 18.62 -22.72
C ALA A 143 -0.95 19.24 -22.22
N ARG A 144 -1.32 18.99 -20.95
CA ARG A 144 -2.48 19.62 -20.32
C ARG A 144 -2.36 21.14 -20.23
N ALA A 145 -1.17 21.66 -19.92
CA ALA A 145 -0.91 23.10 -19.91
C ALA A 145 -1.05 23.73 -21.32
N LEU A 146 -0.65 23.03 -22.39
CA LEU A 146 -0.91 23.47 -23.77
C LEU A 146 -2.42 23.55 -24.05
N GLU A 147 -3.19 22.55 -23.60
CA GLU A 147 -4.65 22.54 -23.75
C GLU A 147 -5.31 23.69 -22.99
N ALA A 148 -4.96 23.84 -21.70
CA ALA A 148 -5.49 24.87 -20.81
C ALA A 148 -5.22 26.29 -21.32
N CYS A 149 -4.01 26.55 -21.84
CA CYS A 149 -3.64 27.82 -22.45
C CYS A 149 -4.11 27.98 -23.91
N ALA A 150 -4.86 27.02 -24.46
CA ALA A 150 -5.33 26.99 -25.85
C ALA A 150 -4.22 27.19 -26.90
N ASP A 151 -3.04 26.61 -26.68
CA ASP A 151 -1.90 26.74 -27.59
C ASP A 151 -2.03 25.81 -28.82
N GLU A 152 -2.70 26.29 -29.86
CA GLU A 152 -2.92 25.50 -31.08
C GLU A 152 -1.64 25.07 -31.79
N VAL A 153 -0.55 25.86 -31.69
CA VAL A 153 0.72 25.53 -32.35
C VAL A 153 1.39 24.38 -31.61
N GLY A 154 1.45 24.45 -30.28
CA GLY A 154 1.98 23.39 -29.44
C GLY A 154 1.19 22.09 -29.59
N LEU A 155 -0.15 22.17 -29.51
CA LEU A 155 -1.03 20.99 -29.63
C LEU A 155 -0.91 20.31 -31.00
N ARG A 156 -0.84 21.06 -32.11
CA ARG A 156 -0.63 20.48 -33.45
C ARG A 156 0.74 19.84 -33.60
N THR A 157 1.78 20.46 -33.03
CA THR A 157 3.14 19.91 -33.09
C THR A 157 3.25 18.63 -32.26
N LEU A 158 2.69 18.63 -31.04
CA LEU A 158 2.63 17.46 -30.16
C LEU A 158 1.78 16.34 -30.76
N GLY A 159 0.64 16.67 -31.39
CA GLY A 159 -0.19 15.70 -32.10
C GLY A 159 0.55 15.05 -33.27
N ALA A 160 1.29 15.82 -34.06
CA ALA A 160 2.12 15.30 -35.14
C ALA A 160 3.25 14.39 -34.63
N ASP A 161 3.93 14.79 -33.54
CA ASP A 161 4.94 13.97 -32.86
C ASP A 161 4.35 12.66 -32.33
N LEU A 162 3.18 12.71 -31.68
CA LEU A 162 2.49 11.55 -31.14
C LEU A 162 2.10 10.55 -32.23
N VAL A 163 1.63 11.04 -33.40
CA VAL A 163 1.34 10.17 -34.56
C VAL A 163 2.63 9.54 -35.09
N ALA A 164 3.71 10.30 -35.22
CA ALA A 164 4.99 9.81 -35.74
C ALA A 164 5.64 8.77 -34.80
N ASN A 165 5.46 8.91 -33.49
CA ASN A 165 6.09 8.10 -32.45
C ASN A 165 5.09 7.24 -31.65
N ALA A 166 3.93 6.94 -32.22
CA ALA A 166 2.84 6.24 -31.52
C ALA A 166 3.29 4.89 -30.91
N ALA A 167 4.06 4.11 -31.67
CA ALA A 167 4.55 2.78 -31.25
C ALA A 167 5.47 2.82 -30.00
N ASP A 168 6.13 3.96 -29.75
CA ASP A 168 7.11 4.12 -28.68
C ASP A 168 6.59 4.88 -27.46
N THR A 169 5.42 5.52 -27.57
CA THR A 169 4.85 6.34 -26.50
C THR A 169 4.27 5.48 -25.36
N GLY A 170 3.75 4.29 -25.66
CA GLY A 170 3.28 3.31 -24.67
C GLY A 170 1.90 3.61 -24.05
N PRO A 171 1.32 2.64 -23.29
CA PRO A 171 -0.09 2.66 -22.88
C PRO A 171 -0.45 3.70 -21.80
N ALA A 172 0.50 4.19 -21.01
CA ALA A 172 0.26 5.26 -20.03
C ALA A 172 0.26 6.67 -20.66
N LEU A 173 1.24 6.94 -21.52
CA LEU A 173 1.51 8.28 -22.04
C LEU A 173 0.65 8.60 -23.26
N ALA A 174 0.45 7.65 -24.19
CA ALA A 174 -0.27 7.91 -25.44
C ALA A 174 -1.72 8.37 -25.22
N PRO A 175 -2.54 7.74 -24.35
CA PRO A 175 -3.90 8.21 -24.09
C PRO A 175 -3.93 9.61 -23.47
N SER A 176 -3.00 9.90 -22.54
CA SER A 176 -2.92 11.19 -21.86
C SER A 176 -2.56 12.34 -22.81
N LEU A 177 -1.59 12.13 -23.71
CA LEU A 177 -1.23 13.11 -24.73
C LEU A 177 -2.34 13.28 -25.77
N ALA A 178 -2.98 12.17 -26.16
CA ALA A 178 -4.11 12.18 -27.09
C ALA A 178 -5.31 12.97 -26.53
N LEU A 179 -5.64 12.82 -25.24
CA LEU A 179 -6.70 13.59 -24.58
C LEU A 179 -6.45 15.10 -24.63
N ALA A 180 -5.21 15.54 -24.41
CA ALA A 180 -4.85 16.95 -24.47
C ALA A 180 -4.87 17.50 -25.91
N CYS A 181 -4.45 16.69 -26.88
CA CYS A 181 -4.38 17.10 -28.28
C CYS A 181 -5.71 17.01 -29.02
N PHE A 182 -6.62 16.10 -28.66
CA PHE A 182 -7.88 15.92 -29.36
C PHE A 182 -8.94 16.94 -28.89
N PRO A 183 -9.66 17.64 -29.79
CA PRO A 183 -9.64 17.54 -31.26
C PRO A 183 -8.76 18.60 -31.96
N ARG A 184 -8.11 19.53 -31.23
CA ARG A 184 -7.43 20.70 -31.82
C ARG A 184 -6.10 20.36 -32.53
N GLY A 185 -5.33 19.45 -31.96
CA GLY A 185 -4.06 18.94 -32.47
C GLY A 185 -4.15 17.57 -33.15
N LEU A 186 -5.26 16.85 -33.00
CA LEU A 186 -5.51 15.55 -33.62
C LEU A 186 -6.90 15.49 -34.25
N SER A 187 -6.97 15.08 -35.51
CA SER A 187 -8.21 14.60 -36.13
C SER A 187 -8.60 13.21 -35.62
N VAL A 188 -9.86 12.80 -35.83
CA VAL A 188 -10.32 11.43 -35.50
C VAL A 188 -9.43 10.37 -36.16
N ALA A 189 -9.09 10.53 -37.44
CA ALA A 189 -8.22 9.58 -38.15
C ALA A 189 -6.81 9.48 -37.53
N GLN A 190 -6.23 10.60 -37.11
CA GLN A 190 -4.93 10.61 -36.43
C GLN A 190 -5.01 9.99 -35.04
N LEU A 191 -6.06 10.28 -34.27
CA LEU A 191 -6.30 9.66 -32.96
C LEU A 191 -6.37 8.13 -33.08
N ILE A 192 -7.14 7.64 -34.05
CA ILE A 192 -7.28 6.19 -34.31
C ILE A 192 -5.96 5.57 -34.73
N THR A 193 -5.15 6.27 -35.55
CA THR A 193 -3.80 5.83 -35.90
C THR A 193 -2.92 5.69 -34.66
N VAL A 194 -3.01 6.63 -33.71
CA VAL A 194 -2.27 6.53 -32.44
C VAL A 194 -2.77 5.35 -31.61
N MET A 195 -4.10 5.14 -31.51
CA MET A 195 -4.69 4.01 -30.77
C MET A 195 -4.22 2.66 -31.33
N ASP A 196 -4.20 2.51 -32.65
CA ASP A 196 -3.78 1.29 -33.34
C ASP A 196 -2.29 1.01 -33.15
N LEU A 197 -1.42 2.00 -33.39
CA LEU A 197 0.02 1.81 -33.37
C LEU A 197 0.61 1.74 -31.95
N SER A 198 -0.03 2.37 -30.96
CA SER A 198 0.43 2.34 -29.56
C SER A 198 0.46 0.93 -28.99
N ARG A 199 1.45 0.63 -28.14
CA ARG A 199 1.49 -0.66 -27.44
C ARG A 199 0.24 -0.81 -26.56
N PRO A 200 -0.55 -1.90 -26.71
CA PRO A 200 -1.71 -2.14 -25.85
C PRO A 200 -1.31 -2.29 -24.38
N ALA A 201 -2.23 -1.96 -23.48
CA ALA A 201 -2.10 -2.28 -22.06
C ALA A 201 -2.06 -3.81 -21.84
N ARG A 202 -1.60 -4.27 -20.68
CA ARG A 202 -1.68 -5.69 -20.30
C ARG A 202 -2.94 -5.97 -19.49
N GLU A 203 -3.31 -7.25 -19.44
CA GLU A 203 -4.43 -7.71 -18.61
C GLU A 203 -4.18 -7.32 -17.14
N TYR A 204 -5.23 -6.83 -16.46
CA TYR A 204 -5.22 -6.34 -15.07
C TYR A 204 -4.47 -5.02 -14.79
N GLN A 205 -4.04 -4.28 -15.82
CA GLN A 205 -3.51 -2.92 -15.64
C GLN A 205 -4.60 -1.83 -15.75
N VAL A 206 -4.38 -0.71 -15.06
CA VAL A 206 -5.26 0.48 -15.06
C VAL A 206 -4.68 1.58 -15.96
N GLU A 207 -4.34 1.23 -17.19
CA GLU A 207 -3.78 2.15 -18.20
C GLU A 207 -4.27 1.78 -19.61
N GLY A 208 -3.99 2.63 -20.60
CA GLY A 208 -4.39 2.43 -21.99
C GLY A 208 -5.65 3.20 -22.40
N PHE A 209 -5.93 3.18 -23.71
CA PHE A 209 -7.01 3.96 -24.31
C PHE A 209 -8.41 3.57 -23.82
N GLY A 210 -8.61 2.34 -23.33
CA GLY A 210 -9.89 1.90 -22.77
C GLY A 210 -10.42 2.84 -21.68
N TYR A 211 -9.54 3.34 -20.82
CA TYR A 211 -9.89 4.28 -19.74
C TYR A 211 -10.10 5.74 -20.22
N ALA A 212 -9.71 6.07 -21.45
CA ALA A 212 -9.83 7.41 -22.03
C ALA A 212 -11.03 7.54 -22.99
N LEU A 213 -11.70 6.43 -23.35
CA LEU A 213 -12.75 6.41 -24.38
C LEU A 213 -13.92 7.36 -24.09
N GLU A 214 -14.41 7.39 -22.86
CA GLU A 214 -15.52 8.26 -22.47
C GLU A 214 -15.15 9.76 -22.58
N GLU A 215 -13.95 10.14 -22.16
CA GLU A 215 -13.50 11.54 -22.22
C GLU A 215 -13.20 11.97 -23.67
N LEU A 216 -12.62 11.08 -24.49
CA LEU A 216 -12.45 11.30 -25.92
C LEU A 216 -13.80 11.45 -26.64
N TRP A 217 -14.81 10.66 -26.24
CA TRP A 217 -16.17 10.79 -26.74
C TRP A 217 -16.77 12.17 -26.45
N GLU A 218 -16.66 12.65 -25.21
CA GLU A 218 -17.18 13.97 -24.81
C GLU A 218 -16.51 15.14 -25.53
N LYS A 219 -15.24 14.98 -25.93
CA LYS A 219 -14.49 15.98 -26.71
C LYS A 219 -14.92 16.05 -28.19
N CYS A 220 -15.77 15.14 -28.67
CA CYS A 220 -16.30 15.19 -30.03
C CYS A 220 -17.32 16.33 -30.19
N ALA A 221 -17.00 17.30 -31.03
CA ALA A 221 -17.74 18.57 -31.13
C ALA A 221 -19.17 18.45 -31.68
N ASP A 222 -19.42 17.48 -32.57
CA ASP A 222 -20.70 17.30 -33.26
C ASP A 222 -21.01 15.83 -33.56
N ALA A 223 -22.24 15.57 -34.05
CA ALA A 223 -22.73 14.23 -34.37
C ALA A 223 -21.90 13.53 -35.46
N ALA A 224 -21.35 14.27 -36.43
CA ALA A 224 -20.55 13.69 -37.51
C ALA A 224 -19.18 13.21 -36.99
N MET A 225 -18.56 13.97 -36.09
CA MET A 225 -17.33 13.58 -35.41
C MET A 225 -17.55 12.37 -34.50
N ARG A 226 -18.64 12.36 -33.74
CA ARG A 226 -19.06 11.20 -32.93
C ARG A 226 -19.25 9.96 -33.79
N GLU A 227 -19.97 10.06 -34.89
CA GLU A 227 -20.20 8.96 -35.83
C GLU A 227 -18.88 8.41 -36.39
N SER A 228 -17.98 9.29 -36.85
CA SER A 228 -16.65 8.91 -37.35
C SER A 228 -15.80 8.22 -36.26
N PHE A 229 -15.86 8.70 -35.02
CA PHE A 229 -15.12 8.13 -33.91
C PHE A 229 -15.66 6.74 -33.52
N MET A 230 -16.98 6.56 -33.39
CA MET A 230 -17.59 5.25 -33.13
C MET A 230 -17.20 4.22 -34.18
N ALA A 231 -17.34 4.58 -35.47
CA ALA A 231 -17.05 3.68 -36.58
C ALA A 231 -15.59 3.21 -36.52
N SER A 232 -14.67 4.15 -36.34
CA SER A 232 -13.24 3.85 -36.34
C SER A 232 -12.79 3.04 -35.11
N VAL A 233 -13.33 3.33 -33.92
CA VAL A 233 -13.06 2.53 -32.70
C VAL A 233 -13.60 1.11 -32.86
N ALA A 234 -14.82 0.96 -33.39
CA ALA A 234 -15.40 -0.35 -33.64
C ALA A 234 -14.57 -1.16 -34.65
N ASP A 235 -14.05 -0.51 -35.71
CA ASP A 235 -13.21 -1.18 -36.70
C ASP A 235 -11.90 -1.69 -36.09
N LEU A 236 -11.25 -0.94 -35.18
CA LEU A 236 -10.08 -1.44 -34.42
C LEU A 236 -10.39 -2.74 -33.68
N CYS A 237 -11.57 -2.82 -33.05
CA CYS A 237 -12.01 -4.01 -32.32
C CYS A 237 -12.24 -5.25 -33.21
N PHE A 238 -12.47 -5.07 -34.51
CA PHE A 238 -12.66 -6.17 -35.46
C PHE A 238 -11.42 -6.48 -36.33
N GLN A 239 -10.32 -5.74 -36.18
CA GLN A 239 -9.08 -6.00 -36.91
C GLN A 239 -8.47 -7.38 -36.61
N LEU A 240 -7.89 -8.01 -37.64
CA LEU A 240 -7.12 -9.25 -37.51
C LEU A 240 -5.79 -9.03 -36.75
N PRO A 241 -5.21 -10.06 -36.10
CA PRO A 241 -5.77 -11.41 -35.95
C PRO A 241 -6.82 -11.48 -34.84
N HIS A 242 -7.80 -12.36 -35.04
CA HIS A 242 -8.77 -12.77 -34.01
C HIS A 242 -8.17 -13.87 -33.12
N GLN A 243 -8.69 -14.04 -31.90
CA GLN A 243 -8.25 -15.09 -30.98
C GLN A 243 -9.22 -16.28 -31.02
N ASP A 244 -8.75 -17.45 -31.46
CA ASP A 244 -9.53 -18.71 -31.53
C ASP A 244 -10.98 -18.51 -32.03
N TYR A 245 -11.97 -18.65 -31.13
CA TYR A 245 -13.41 -18.61 -31.41
C TYR A 245 -14.05 -17.21 -31.20
N ASP A 246 -13.28 -16.19 -30.80
CA ASP A 246 -13.79 -14.85 -30.52
C ASP A 246 -13.51 -13.89 -31.71
N PRO A 247 -14.54 -13.26 -32.32
CA PRO A 247 -14.39 -12.37 -33.47
C PRO A 247 -13.77 -10.98 -33.14
N VAL A 248 -13.20 -10.82 -31.94
CA VAL A 248 -12.59 -9.58 -31.48
C VAL A 248 -11.08 -9.64 -31.71
N SER A 249 -10.50 -8.52 -32.11
CA SER A 249 -9.07 -8.33 -32.31
C SER A 249 -8.26 -8.75 -31.09
N ALA A 250 -7.29 -9.64 -31.28
CA ALA A 250 -6.36 -10.03 -30.21
C ALA A 250 -5.56 -8.84 -29.68
N ARG A 251 -5.27 -7.85 -30.54
CA ARG A 251 -4.54 -6.62 -30.18
C ARG A 251 -5.41 -5.64 -29.40
N HIS A 252 -6.64 -5.40 -29.89
CA HIS A 252 -7.55 -4.39 -29.32
C HIS A 252 -8.55 -4.96 -28.31
N ARG A 253 -8.38 -6.21 -27.86
CA ARG A 253 -9.27 -6.87 -26.88
C ARG A 253 -9.49 -6.06 -25.61
N ILE A 254 -8.42 -5.49 -25.04
CA ILE A 254 -8.54 -4.68 -23.82
C ILE A 254 -9.31 -3.40 -24.11
N LEU A 255 -9.11 -2.76 -25.26
CA LEU A 255 -9.92 -1.62 -25.70
C LEU A 255 -11.40 -2.02 -25.81
N ALA A 256 -11.70 -3.17 -26.43
CA ALA A 256 -13.04 -3.69 -26.60
C ALA A 256 -13.76 -3.94 -25.26
N ASN A 257 -13.03 -4.44 -24.26
CA ASN A 257 -13.55 -4.67 -22.92
C ASN A 257 -13.92 -3.39 -22.16
N HIS A 258 -13.56 -2.19 -22.65
CA HIS A 258 -13.90 -0.92 -22.03
C HIS A 258 -14.93 -0.11 -22.83
N LEU A 259 -15.61 -0.73 -23.80
CA LEU A 259 -16.57 -0.04 -24.67
C LEU A 259 -17.90 0.30 -23.99
N SER A 260 -18.29 -0.36 -22.90
CA SER A 260 -19.62 -0.18 -22.28
C SER A 260 -19.90 1.27 -21.87
N GLY A 261 -18.90 1.95 -21.32
CA GLY A 261 -18.92 3.39 -21.00
C GLY A 261 -19.32 4.27 -22.18
N MET A 262 -18.59 4.13 -23.28
CA MET A 262 -18.82 4.85 -24.52
C MET A 262 -20.15 4.45 -25.19
N CYS A 263 -20.48 3.15 -25.21
CA CYS A 263 -21.75 2.64 -25.75
C CYS A 263 -22.94 3.26 -25.02
N ARG A 264 -22.89 3.36 -23.70
CA ARG A 264 -23.96 3.97 -22.88
C ARG A 264 -24.21 5.41 -23.30
N ARG A 265 -23.16 6.23 -23.36
CA ARG A 265 -23.25 7.64 -23.79
C ARG A 265 -23.75 7.76 -25.24
N ALA A 266 -23.28 6.89 -26.13
CA ALA A 266 -23.69 6.88 -27.53
C ALA A 266 -25.17 6.49 -27.73
N VAL A 267 -25.68 5.50 -26.97
CA VAL A 267 -27.10 5.13 -27.00
C VAL A 267 -27.98 6.26 -26.48
N LEU A 268 -27.59 6.95 -25.41
CA LEU A 268 -28.32 8.13 -24.92
C LEU A 268 -28.30 9.29 -25.93
N ALA A 269 -27.15 9.55 -26.55
CA ALA A 269 -27.01 10.59 -27.58
C ALA A 269 -27.84 10.28 -28.84
N SER A 270 -28.11 9.01 -29.14
CA SER A 270 -28.91 8.60 -30.31
C SER A 270 -30.36 9.06 -30.30
N ASP A 271 -30.89 9.48 -29.14
CA ASP A 271 -32.22 10.10 -29.05
C ASP A 271 -32.28 11.43 -29.80
N VAL A 272 -31.13 12.10 -29.98
CA VAL A 272 -30.99 13.36 -30.72
C VAL A 272 -30.24 13.14 -32.03
N ASP A 273 -29.13 12.40 -31.99
CA ASP A 273 -28.23 12.18 -33.15
C ASP A 273 -28.79 11.13 -34.14
N GLY A 274 -29.83 10.40 -33.72
CA GLY A 274 -30.41 9.29 -34.48
C GLY A 274 -29.61 7.99 -34.34
N VAL A 275 -30.21 6.88 -34.78
CA VAL A 275 -29.52 5.58 -34.82
C VAL A 275 -28.63 5.52 -36.06
N THR A 276 -27.31 5.57 -35.90
CA THR A 276 -26.35 5.52 -37.02
C THR A 276 -25.78 4.12 -37.23
N PRO A 277 -25.31 3.76 -38.43
CA PRO A 277 -24.57 2.51 -38.64
C PRO A 277 -23.34 2.37 -37.73
N ALA A 278 -22.69 3.48 -37.40
CA ALA A 278 -21.53 3.49 -36.51
C ALA A 278 -21.89 3.09 -35.06
N LEU A 279 -23.03 3.55 -34.55
CA LEU A 279 -23.54 3.13 -33.23
C LEU A 279 -23.82 1.61 -33.22
N ILE A 280 -24.44 1.10 -34.27
CA ILE A 280 -24.71 -0.34 -34.40
C ILE A 280 -23.39 -1.12 -34.38
N ARG A 281 -22.42 -0.72 -35.21
CA ARG A 281 -21.08 -1.34 -35.27
C ARG A 281 -20.38 -1.36 -33.91
N LEU A 282 -20.46 -0.25 -33.15
CA LEU A 282 -19.89 -0.13 -31.82
C LEU A 282 -20.54 -1.10 -30.81
N LEU A 283 -21.87 -1.20 -30.81
CA LEU A 283 -22.61 -2.13 -29.96
C LEU A 283 -22.25 -3.59 -30.28
N GLN A 284 -22.13 -3.94 -31.57
CA GLN A 284 -21.69 -5.29 -31.98
C GLN A 284 -20.30 -5.65 -31.44
N ALA A 285 -19.36 -4.69 -31.45
CA ALA A 285 -18.02 -4.89 -30.89
C ALA A 285 -18.07 -5.11 -29.38
N SER A 286 -18.93 -4.35 -28.68
CA SER A 286 -19.11 -4.47 -27.23
C SER A 286 -19.78 -5.81 -26.83
N GLU A 287 -20.81 -6.26 -27.55
CA GLU A 287 -21.49 -7.55 -27.32
C GLU A 287 -20.54 -8.75 -27.39
N ARG A 288 -19.52 -8.67 -28.23
CA ARG A 288 -18.53 -9.73 -28.47
C ARG A 288 -17.30 -9.63 -27.56
N SER A 289 -17.23 -8.63 -26.70
CA SER A 289 -16.15 -8.42 -25.72
C SER A 289 -16.43 -9.14 -24.38
N ARG A 290 -15.40 -9.30 -23.53
CA ARG A 290 -15.48 -9.95 -22.21
C ARG A 290 -15.49 -8.93 -21.07
N ASP A 291 -16.31 -7.89 -21.21
CA ASP A 291 -16.42 -6.81 -20.23
C ASP A 291 -17.02 -7.29 -18.88
N ASP A 292 -16.46 -6.83 -17.76
CA ASP A 292 -17.04 -6.90 -16.40
C ASP A 292 -17.72 -5.53 -16.15
N ASP A 293 -19.06 -5.48 -16.19
CA ASP A 293 -19.81 -4.22 -16.03
C ASP A 293 -19.50 -3.65 -14.64
N ARG A 294 -18.84 -2.49 -14.58
CA ARG A 294 -18.27 -1.93 -13.35
C ARG A 294 -19.13 -0.85 -12.69
N SER A 295 -20.42 -0.75 -13.02
CA SER A 295 -21.32 0.23 -12.41
C SER A 295 -22.64 -0.39 -11.98
N ASP A 296 -22.85 -0.45 -10.66
CA ASP A 296 -24.13 -0.83 -10.04
C ASP A 296 -25.16 0.34 -10.04
N ASP A 297 -24.73 1.57 -10.38
CA ASP A 297 -25.50 2.81 -10.14
C ASP A 297 -26.13 3.46 -11.40
N GLU A 298 -25.92 2.91 -12.60
CA GLU A 298 -26.49 3.41 -13.87
C GLU A 298 -27.19 2.31 -14.67
N PRO A 299 -28.23 2.61 -15.48
CA PRO A 299 -28.86 1.61 -16.34
C PRO A 299 -27.83 1.07 -17.35
N ASN A 300 -27.60 -0.23 -17.31
CA ASN A 300 -26.66 -0.89 -18.21
C ASN A 300 -27.10 -0.77 -19.68
N VAL A 301 -26.15 -0.95 -20.60
CA VAL A 301 -26.37 -0.84 -22.05
C VAL A 301 -27.53 -1.74 -22.53
N TYR A 302 -27.68 -2.93 -21.93
CA TYR A 302 -28.79 -3.84 -22.22
C TYR A 302 -30.15 -3.16 -22.00
N ALA A 303 -30.39 -2.57 -20.83
CA ALA A 303 -31.65 -1.91 -20.52
C ALA A 303 -31.93 -0.73 -21.48
N LEU A 304 -30.90 0.04 -21.83
CA LEU A 304 -31.03 1.18 -22.75
C LEU A 304 -31.37 0.74 -24.19
N VAL A 305 -30.78 -0.36 -24.67
CA VAL A 305 -31.10 -0.93 -25.99
C VAL A 305 -32.51 -1.53 -25.98
N GLN A 306 -32.89 -2.26 -24.93
CA GLN A 306 -34.23 -2.84 -24.81
C GLN A 306 -35.35 -1.79 -24.80
N ALA A 307 -35.09 -0.60 -24.25
CA ALA A 307 -36.03 0.52 -24.24
C ALA A 307 -36.20 1.22 -25.60
N ARG A 308 -35.38 0.91 -26.61
CA ARG A 308 -35.35 1.58 -27.93
C ARG A 308 -35.56 0.58 -29.07
N PRO A 309 -36.83 0.29 -29.47
CA PRO A 309 -37.13 -0.74 -30.46
C PRO A 309 -36.39 -0.59 -31.79
N GLU A 310 -36.30 0.63 -32.34
CA GLU A 310 -35.59 0.87 -33.59
C GLU A 310 -34.11 0.48 -33.50
N LEU A 311 -33.42 0.90 -32.44
CA LEU A 311 -32.01 0.57 -32.19
C LEU A 311 -31.84 -0.94 -32.02
N LYS A 312 -32.67 -1.55 -31.19
CA LYS A 312 -32.68 -3.00 -30.92
C LYS A 312 -32.82 -3.80 -32.20
N HIS A 313 -33.81 -3.47 -33.03
CA HIS A 313 -34.10 -4.18 -34.27
C HIS A 313 -32.98 -4.02 -35.30
N ARG A 314 -32.38 -2.84 -35.41
CA ARG A 314 -31.24 -2.60 -36.30
C ARG A 314 -29.99 -3.36 -35.84
N LEU A 315 -29.73 -3.42 -34.54
CA LEU A 315 -28.63 -4.20 -33.98
C LEU A 315 -28.81 -5.69 -34.26
N PHE A 316 -30.02 -6.22 -34.00
CA PHE A 316 -30.36 -7.61 -34.30
C PHE A 316 -30.05 -7.99 -35.75
N TRP A 317 -30.51 -7.19 -36.71
CA TRP A 317 -30.27 -7.50 -38.13
C TRP A 317 -28.81 -7.29 -38.55
N ALA A 318 -28.09 -6.37 -37.92
CA ALA A 318 -26.66 -6.24 -38.15
C ALA A 318 -25.89 -7.47 -37.64
N ASP A 319 -26.30 -8.08 -36.52
CA ASP A 319 -25.72 -9.34 -36.06
C ASP A 319 -26.00 -10.50 -37.02
N VAL A 320 -27.21 -10.56 -37.58
CA VAL A 320 -27.53 -11.55 -38.63
C VAL A 320 -26.62 -11.38 -39.84
N VAL A 321 -26.40 -10.15 -40.30
CA VAL A 321 -25.48 -9.87 -41.42
C VAL A 321 -24.05 -10.28 -41.07
N PHE A 322 -23.57 -9.91 -39.88
CA PHE A 322 -22.23 -10.25 -39.42
C PHE A 322 -21.99 -11.76 -39.42
N GLU A 323 -22.89 -12.55 -38.84
CA GLU A 323 -22.75 -14.01 -38.82
C GLU A 323 -22.83 -14.62 -40.23
N ARG A 324 -23.63 -14.05 -41.14
CA ARG A 324 -23.69 -14.50 -42.54
C ARG A 324 -22.38 -14.27 -43.29
N GLU A 325 -21.70 -13.16 -43.05
CA GLU A 325 -20.40 -12.86 -43.68
C GLU A 325 -19.28 -13.83 -43.24
N HIS A 326 -19.43 -14.46 -42.07
CA HIS A 326 -18.44 -15.37 -41.49
C HIS A 326 -18.86 -16.86 -41.56
N ALA A 327 -20.06 -17.15 -42.06
CA ALA A 327 -20.55 -18.51 -42.25
C ALA A 327 -20.04 -19.13 -43.56
N SER A 328 -19.84 -20.44 -43.57
CA SER A 328 -19.58 -21.20 -44.80
C SER A 328 -20.87 -21.36 -45.62
N ASP A 329 -20.76 -21.43 -46.95
CA ASP A 329 -21.90 -21.66 -47.86
C ASP A 329 -22.73 -22.91 -47.49
N ASP A 330 -22.11 -23.91 -46.87
CA ASP A 330 -22.76 -25.16 -46.41
C ASP A 330 -23.69 -24.98 -45.19
N HIS A 331 -23.63 -23.84 -44.51
CA HIS A 331 -24.33 -23.57 -43.25
C HIS A 331 -24.95 -22.16 -43.23
N PRO A 332 -26.11 -21.96 -43.90
CA PRO A 332 -26.76 -20.65 -43.93
C PRO A 332 -27.23 -20.23 -42.53
N VAL A 333 -27.04 -18.94 -42.20
CA VAL A 333 -27.49 -18.34 -40.93
C VAL A 333 -28.96 -17.90 -41.07
N VAL A 334 -29.85 -18.78 -40.61
CA VAL A 334 -31.31 -18.69 -40.76
C VAL A 334 -32.06 -19.00 -39.46
N HIS A 335 -31.36 -19.30 -38.37
CA HIS A 335 -31.95 -19.58 -37.07
C HIS A 335 -31.36 -18.71 -35.96
N PHE A 336 -32.21 -18.26 -35.03
CA PHE A 336 -31.84 -17.33 -33.95
C PHE A 336 -30.74 -17.89 -33.03
N TRP A 337 -30.73 -19.20 -32.79
CA TRP A 337 -29.70 -19.84 -31.97
C TRP A 337 -28.29 -19.78 -32.59
N GLN A 338 -28.18 -19.50 -33.89
CA GLN A 338 -26.90 -19.34 -34.59
C GLN A 338 -26.24 -17.99 -34.28
N LEU A 339 -26.98 -17.01 -33.72
CA LEU A 339 -26.43 -15.73 -33.25
C LEU A 339 -25.85 -15.84 -31.83
N TRP A 340 -25.23 -16.97 -31.49
CA TRP A 340 -24.73 -17.23 -30.13
C TRP A 340 -23.21 -17.15 -30.08
N TRP A 341 -22.69 -16.28 -29.21
CA TRP A 341 -21.27 -16.13 -28.89
C TRP A 341 -21.07 -16.07 -27.37
N HIS A 342 -19.83 -16.21 -26.90
CA HIS A 342 -19.47 -16.26 -25.47
C HIS A 342 -19.56 -14.89 -24.73
N GLY A 343 -20.31 -13.92 -25.27
CA GLY A 343 -20.40 -12.54 -24.78
C GLY A 343 -21.81 -12.11 -24.35
N ARG A 344 -22.09 -10.80 -24.43
CA ARG A 344 -23.36 -10.17 -24.05
C ARG A 344 -24.30 -10.09 -25.26
N ARG A 345 -25.61 -10.11 -25.02
CA ARG A 345 -26.62 -9.89 -26.08
C ARG A 345 -27.57 -8.78 -25.65
N TYR A 346 -27.33 -7.56 -26.13
CA TYR A 346 -28.17 -6.39 -25.93
C TYR A 346 -29.48 -6.50 -26.71
N CYS A 347 -29.46 -7.11 -27.91
CA CYS A 347 -30.60 -7.17 -28.82
C CYS A 347 -31.56 -8.37 -28.60
N GLN A 348 -31.60 -8.97 -27.39
CA GLN A 348 -32.45 -10.14 -27.10
C GLN A 348 -33.94 -9.84 -27.41
N PRO A 349 -34.58 -10.56 -28.36
CA PRO A 349 -36.01 -10.39 -28.66
C PRO A 349 -36.88 -10.71 -27.44
N THR A 350 -37.97 -9.96 -27.27
CA THR A 350 -38.98 -10.20 -26.24
C THR A 350 -40.37 -10.27 -26.87
N ILE A 351 -41.39 -10.63 -26.10
CA ILE A 351 -42.79 -10.68 -26.57
C ILE A 351 -43.23 -9.34 -27.18
N ALA A 352 -42.67 -8.21 -26.73
CA ALA A 352 -42.96 -6.89 -27.28
C ALA A 352 -42.55 -6.73 -28.77
N ASP A 353 -41.60 -7.54 -29.26
CA ASP A 353 -41.12 -7.51 -30.64
C ASP A 353 -41.90 -8.42 -31.59
N GLN A 354 -42.90 -9.16 -31.10
CA GLN A 354 -43.61 -10.17 -31.89
C GLN A 354 -44.17 -9.59 -33.20
N ALA A 355 -44.87 -8.46 -33.13
CA ALA A 355 -45.45 -7.82 -34.32
C ALA A 355 -44.39 -7.38 -35.35
N TYR A 356 -43.20 -6.99 -34.89
CA TYR A 356 -42.09 -6.62 -35.79
C TYR A 356 -41.58 -7.82 -36.58
N PHE A 357 -41.34 -8.95 -35.91
CA PHE A 357 -40.87 -10.17 -36.56
C PHE A 357 -41.95 -10.83 -37.43
N GLU A 358 -43.23 -10.74 -37.06
CA GLU A 358 -44.35 -11.14 -37.93
C GLU A 358 -44.37 -10.33 -39.23
N GLY A 359 -44.06 -9.03 -39.17
CA GLY A 359 -43.89 -8.20 -40.36
C GLY A 359 -42.71 -8.64 -41.25
N ARG A 360 -41.56 -8.96 -40.64
CA ARG A 360 -40.36 -9.45 -41.36
C ARG A 360 -40.60 -10.82 -42.01
N LEU A 361 -41.43 -11.66 -41.40
CA LEU A 361 -41.86 -12.94 -41.96
C LEU A 361 -42.63 -12.80 -43.29
N ILE A 362 -43.26 -11.65 -43.52
CA ILE A 362 -44.02 -11.36 -44.75
C ILE A 362 -43.13 -10.69 -45.82
N VAL A 363 -42.33 -9.70 -45.41
CA VAL A 363 -41.67 -8.76 -46.35
C VAL A 363 -40.19 -9.10 -46.60
N GLY A 364 -39.55 -9.90 -45.76
CA GLY A 364 -38.12 -10.25 -45.89
C GLY A 364 -37.77 -11.11 -47.10
N ASP A 365 -36.49 -11.32 -47.36
CA ASP A 365 -36.03 -12.39 -48.26
C ASP A 365 -36.17 -13.78 -47.58
N VAL A 366 -35.91 -14.85 -48.33
CA VAL A 366 -36.10 -16.21 -47.79
C VAL A 366 -35.26 -16.46 -46.54
N GLY A 367 -34.02 -15.96 -46.47
CA GLY A 367 -33.15 -16.15 -45.29
C GLY A 367 -33.66 -15.36 -44.08
N ASP A 368 -34.09 -14.13 -44.29
CA ASP A 368 -34.64 -13.25 -43.26
C ASP A 368 -35.98 -13.76 -42.72
N ARG A 369 -36.83 -14.31 -43.59
CA ARG A 369 -38.10 -14.91 -43.15
C ARG A 369 -37.88 -16.14 -42.29
N ARG A 370 -36.90 -16.98 -42.63
CA ARG A 370 -36.51 -18.16 -41.81
C ARG A 370 -35.93 -17.72 -40.45
N MET A 371 -35.10 -16.67 -40.43
CA MET A 371 -34.60 -16.06 -39.18
C MET A 371 -35.74 -15.51 -38.32
N ALA A 372 -36.67 -14.76 -38.92
CA ALA A 372 -37.84 -14.21 -38.23
C ALA A 372 -38.74 -15.33 -37.67
N LEU A 373 -38.96 -16.41 -38.41
CA LEU A 373 -39.68 -17.60 -37.93
C LEU A 373 -38.97 -18.22 -36.72
N SER A 374 -37.65 -18.34 -36.76
CA SER A 374 -36.87 -18.91 -35.66
C SER A 374 -36.99 -18.08 -34.37
N VAL A 375 -37.03 -16.75 -34.48
CA VAL A 375 -37.30 -15.85 -33.34
C VAL A 375 -38.74 -16.04 -32.83
N LEU A 376 -39.73 -16.01 -33.73
CA LEU A 376 -41.14 -16.18 -33.38
C LEU A 376 -41.43 -17.53 -32.72
N TRP A 377 -40.71 -18.58 -33.11
CA TRP A 377 -40.74 -19.89 -32.45
C TRP A 377 -40.29 -19.81 -30.99
N VAL A 378 -39.18 -19.14 -30.71
CA VAL A 378 -38.68 -18.96 -29.34
C VAL A 378 -39.67 -18.13 -28.51
N LEU A 379 -40.17 -17.02 -29.06
CA LEU A 379 -41.15 -16.17 -28.38
C LEU A 379 -42.48 -16.90 -28.12
N ALA A 380 -42.95 -17.73 -29.06
CA ALA A 380 -44.17 -18.51 -28.89
C ALA A 380 -44.06 -19.51 -27.73
N ARG A 381 -42.88 -20.11 -27.53
CA ARG A 381 -42.63 -21.08 -26.44
C ARG A 381 -42.55 -20.44 -25.05
N GLU A 382 -42.32 -19.13 -24.96
CA GLU A 382 -42.36 -18.40 -23.70
C GLU A 382 -43.79 -18.05 -23.25
N ARG A 383 -44.79 -18.24 -24.13
CA ARG A 383 -46.19 -17.98 -23.83
C ARG A 383 -46.86 -19.19 -23.19
N GLU A 384 -47.84 -18.93 -22.32
CA GLU A 384 -48.69 -19.98 -21.74
C GLU A 384 -49.54 -20.71 -22.80
N ASP A 385 -49.83 -20.06 -23.94
CA ASP A 385 -50.65 -20.55 -25.05
C ASP A 385 -49.82 -20.97 -26.29
N ALA A 386 -48.60 -21.47 -26.08
CA ALA A 386 -47.61 -21.75 -27.13
C ALA A 386 -48.18 -22.44 -28.38
N GLU A 387 -48.93 -23.54 -28.24
CA GLU A 387 -49.49 -24.28 -29.39
C GLU A 387 -50.46 -23.42 -30.22
N THR A 388 -51.26 -22.56 -29.57
CA THR A 388 -52.19 -21.67 -30.28
C THR A 388 -51.43 -20.59 -31.06
N ALA A 389 -50.38 -20.03 -30.46
CA ALA A 389 -49.51 -19.06 -31.13
C ALA A 389 -48.77 -19.69 -32.32
N LEU A 390 -48.31 -20.93 -32.16
CA LEU A 390 -47.65 -21.68 -33.23
C LEU A 390 -48.61 -22.03 -34.38
N ASP A 391 -49.87 -22.34 -34.10
CA ASP A 391 -50.88 -22.65 -35.12
C ASP A 391 -51.25 -21.40 -35.93
N ALA A 392 -51.32 -20.24 -35.29
CA ALA A 392 -51.47 -18.96 -35.98
C ALA A 392 -50.31 -18.68 -36.94
N LEU A 393 -49.06 -18.95 -36.50
CA LEU A 393 -47.88 -18.84 -37.36
C LEU A 393 -47.94 -19.82 -38.55
N ALA A 394 -48.35 -21.06 -38.31
CA ALA A 394 -48.50 -22.07 -39.37
C ALA A 394 -49.51 -21.66 -40.44
N PHE A 395 -50.63 -21.07 -40.03
CA PHE A 395 -51.63 -20.53 -40.95
C PHE A 395 -51.07 -19.36 -41.79
N GLN A 396 -50.30 -18.45 -41.17
CA GLN A 396 -49.72 -17.28 -41.85
C GLN A 396 -48.70 -17.65 -42.93
N ILE A 397 -47.99 -18.79 -42.80
CA ILE A 397 -46.93 -19.22 -43.71
C ILE A 397 -47.35 -20.35 -44.67
N GLN A 398 -48.63 -20.73 -44.70
CA GLN A 398 -49.12 -21.90 -45.45
C GLN A 398 -48.76 -21.88 -46.94
N ASP A 399 -48.68 -20.69 -47.56
CA ASP A 399 -48.35 -20.50 -48.98
C ASP A 399 -46.84 -20.37 -49.24
N GLN A 400 -46.00 -20.59 -48.21
CA GLN A 400 -44.55 -20.43 -48.26
C GLN A 400 -43.83 -21.76 -47.94
N PRO A 401 -43.64 -22.65 -48.92
CA PRO A 401 -43.27 -24.05 -48.68
C PRO A 401 -41.93 -24.23 -47.94
N VAL A 402 -40.95 -23.34 -48.16
CA VAL A 402 -39.64 -23.39 -47.48
C VAL A 402 -39.77 -23.04 -45.99
N ILE A 403 -40.60 -22.06 -45.64
CA ILE A 403 -40.77 -21.60 -44.26
C ILE A 403 -41.71 -22.54 -43.50
N ALA A 404 -42.75 -23.05 -44.17
CA ALA A 404 -43.61 -24.09 -43.62
C ALA A 404 -42.82 -25.37 -43.29
N ALA A 405 -41.82 -25.72 -44.12
CA ALA A 405 -40.91 -26.81 -43.85
C ALA A 405 -40.03 -26.56 -42.61
N ASP A 406 -39.49 -25.34 -42.44
CA ASP A 406 -38.73 -24.96 -41.25
C ASP A 406 -39.57 -25.03 -39.96
N LEU A 407 -40.83 -24.54 -40.00
CA LEU A 407 -41.72 -24.63 -38.83
C LEU A 407 -42.06 -26.09 -38.53
N ALA A 408 -42.29 -26.90 -39.57
CA ALA A 408 -42.49 -28.34 -39.41
C ALA A 408 -41.23 -29.03 -38.85
N GLU A 409 -40.02 -28.59 -39.21
CA GLU A 409 -38.75 -29.08 -38.64
C GLU A 409 -38.59 -28.67 -37.17
N HIS A 410 -38.92 -27.42 -36.81
CA HIS A 410 -38.92 -26.96 -35.43
C HIS A 410 -39.95 -27.70 -34.55
N ARG A 411 -41.13 -28.04 -35.11
CA ARG A 411 -42.15 -28.89 -34.46
C ARG A 411 -41.82 -30.38 -34.49
N ALA A 412 -40.99 -30.83 -35.44
CA ALA A 412 -40.63 -32.22 -35.57
C ALA A 412 -39.75 -32.64 -34.38
N PRO A 413 -40.00 -33.81 -33.78
CA PRO A 413 -39.03 -34.41 -32.89
C PRO A 413 -37.72 -34.59 -33.67
N ARG A 414 -36.62 -33.95 -33.23
CA ARG A 414 -35.31 -34.05 -33.90
C ARG A 414 -34.97 -35.52 -34.25
N PRO A 415 -34.61 -35.85 -35.51
CA PRO A 415 -34.13 -37.18 -35.87
C PRO A 415 -32.87 -37.49 -35.09
N ARG A 416 -32.90 -38.55 -34.29
CA ARG A 416 -31.81 -38.90 -33.37
C ARG A 416 -30.61 -39.38 -34.18
N ARG A 417 -29.43 -38.79 -33.95
CA ARG A 417 -28.18 -39.22 -34.62
C ARG A 417 -27.74 -40.59 -34.07
N GLU A 418 -27.06 -41.42 -34.87
CA GLU A 418 -26.57 -42.74 -34.44
C GLU A 418 -25.67 -42.66 -33.18
N LYS A 419 -24.82 -41.64 -33.09
CA LYS A 419 -24.04 -41.34 -31.87
C LYS A 419 -24.89 -40.88 -30.68
N GLU A 420 -26.03 -40.22 -30.91
CA GLU A 420 -26.98 -39.87 -29.85
C GLU A 420 -27.78 -41.10 -29.41
N LEU A 421 -28.13 -42.01 -30.34
CA LEU A 421 -28.76 -43.30 -30.03
C LEU A 421 -27.81 -44.24 -29.30
N GLU A 422 -26.51 -44.26 -29.64
CA GLU A 422 -25.48 -44.99 -28.89
C GLU A 422 -25.22 -44.35 -27.53
N PHE A 423 -25.21 -43.02 -27.46
CA PHE A 423 -25.07 -42.30 -26.20
C PHE A 423 -26.30 -42.54 -25.32
N GLU A 424 -27.52 -42.43 -25.86
CA GLU A 424 -28.78 -42.76 -25.19
C GLU A 424 -28.86 -44.24 -24.84
N ALA A 425 -28.48 -45.17 -25.69
CA ALA A 425 -28.45 -46.60 -25.34
C ALA A 425 -27.44 -46.87 -24.22
N LYS A 426 -26.28 -46.20 -24.23
CA LYS A 426 -25.33 -46.21 -23.11
C LYS A 426 -25.87 -45.47 -21.90
N GLN A 427 -26.67 -44.40 -22.04
CA GLN A 427 -27.28 -43.68 -20.94
C GLN A 427 -28.41 -44.50 -20.34
N VAL A 428 -29.31 -45.08 -21.13
CA VAL A 428 -30.36 -46.03 -20.76
C VAL A 428 -29.75 -47.28 -20.14
N GLU A 429 -28.69 -47.88 -20.71
CA GLU A 429 -27.99 -49.00 -20.07
C GLU A 429 -27.32 -48.57 -18.76
N ARG A 430 -26.75 -47.37 -18.69
CA ARG A 430 -26.23 -46.78 -17.45
C ARG A 430 -27.34 -46.45 -16.47
N GLU A 431 -28.51 -46.03 -16.92
CA GLU A 431 -29.69 -45.65 -16.15
C GLU A 431 -30.41 -46.88 -15.65
N GLU A 432 -30.52 -47.95 -16.44
CA GLU A 432 -31.01 -49.28 -16.05
C GLU A 432 -30.04 -49.94 -15.08
N LYS A 433 -28.73 -49.90 -15.34
CA LYS A 433 -27.73 -50.38 -14.37
C LYS A 433 -27.72 -49.51 -13.11
N ARG A 434 -27.94 -48.19 -13.21
CA ARG A 434 -28.10 -47.28 -12.07
C ARG A 434 -29.41 -47.54 -11.34
N ALA A 435 -30.51 -47.83 -12.02
CA ALA A 435 -31.83 -48.10 -11.45
C ALA A 435 -31.86 -49.48 -10.79
N GLN A 436 -31.24 -50.50 -11.39
CA GLN A 436 -31.04 -51.82 -10.79
C GLN A 436 -30.10 -51.75 -9.59
N ARG A 437 -28.99 -50.99 -9.68
CA ARG A 437 -28.13 -50.71 -8.52
C ARG A 437 -28.90 -49.93 -7.45
N GLN A 438 -29.63 -48.87 -7.78
CA GLN A 438 -30.45 -48.10 -6.85
C GLN A 438 -31.50 -48.96 -6.18
N THR A 439 -32.20 -49.84 -6.90
CA THR A 439 -33.21 -50.75 -6.33
C THR A 439 -32.56 -51.75 -5.37
N ARG A 440 -31.40 -52.32 -5.75
CA ARG A 440 -30.64 -53.26 -4.92
C ARG A 440 -30.05 -52.58 -3.68
N ASP A 441 -29.48 -51.39 -3.85
CA ASP A 441 -28.86 -50.59 -2.80
C ASP A 441 -29.93 -50.06 -1.85
N GLN A 442 -31.11 -49.66 -2.37
CA GLN A 442 -32.28 -49.27 -1.58
C GLN A 442 -32.80 -50.45 -0.75
N LYS A 443 -32.93 -51.65 -1.33
CA LYS A 443 -33.32 -52.85 -0.57
C LYS A 443 -32.29 -53.20 0.51
N THR A 444 -31.00 -53.15 0.18
CA THR A 444 -29.91 -53.43 1.13
C THR A 444 -29.89 -52.41 2.28
N LEU A 445 -30.16 -51.14 1.97
CA LEU A 445 -30.26 -50.06 2.94
C LEU A 445 -31.47 -50.25 3.87
N LEU A 446 -32.63 -50.63 3.33
CA LEU A 446 -33.85 -50.91 4.11
C LEU A 446 -33.66 -52.12 5.04
N ASP A 447 -33.04 -53.20 4.55
CA ASP A 447 -32.74 -54.40 5.36
C ASP A 447 -31.73 -54.08 6.48
N ARG A 448 -30.71 -53.25 6.19
CA ARG A 448 -29.77 -52.77 7.21
C ARG A 448 -30.48 -51.89 8.24
N ARG A 449 -31.31 -50.95 7.79
CA ARG A 449 -32.09 -50.07 8.66
C ARG A 449 -32.95 -50.90 9.63
N ALA A 450 -33.73 -51.86 9.12
CA ALA A 450 -34.58 -52.71 9.95
C ALA A 450 -33.78 -53.48 11.00
N ARG A 451 -32.61 -54.02 10.63
CA ARG A 451 -31.73 -54.78 11.54
C ARG A 451 -31.15 -53.91 12.65
N LEU A 452 -30.61 -52.73 12.31
CA LEU A 452 -30.01 -51.82 13.28
C LEU A 452 -31.07 -51.20 14.19
N GLN A 453 -32.28 -50.96 13.68
CA GLN A 453 -33.41 -50.49 14.49
C GLN A 453 -33.92 -51.57 15.46
N ALA A 454 -33.90 -52.84 15.06
CA ALA A 454 -34.27 -53.96 15.92
C ALA A 454 -33.24 -54.23 17.03
N ASP A 455 -31.95 -54.02 16.74
CA ASP A 455 -30.87 -54.20 17.71
C ASP A 455 -29.73 -53.19 17.50
N PRO A 456 -29.82 -51.98 18.10
CA PRO A 456 -28.75 -50.99 18.05
C PRO A 456 -27.45 -51.46 18.76
N SER A 457 -27.53 -52.44 19.66
CA SER A 457 -26.36 -52.92 20.43
C SER A 457 -25.28 -53.56 19.56
N LEU A 458 -25.64 -53.95 18.33
CA LEU A 458 -24.72 -54.41 17.29
C LEU A 458 -23.61 -53.40 16.97
N LEU A 459 -23.85 -52.10 17.22
CA LEU A 459 -22.91 -51.01 16.98
C LEU A 459 -22.01 -50.71 18.18
N THR A 460 -22.39 -51.14 19.40
CA THR A 460 -21.70 -50.75 20.66
C THR A 460 -21.03 -51.92 21.37
N GLU A 461 -21.36 -53.18 21.06
CA GLU A 461 -20.84 -54.35 21.77
C GLU A 461 -19.30 -54.54 21.57
N PRO A 462 -18.47 -54.36 22.62
CA PRO A 462 -17.01 -54.33 22.44
C PRO A 462 -16.40 -55.65 21.94
N LYS A 463 -16.96 -56.79 22.35
CA LYS A 463 -16.50 -58.12 21.91
C LYS A 463 -16.71 -58.33 20.41
N ARG A 464 -17.80 -57.76 19.88
CA ARG A 464 -18.14 -57.79 18.45
C ARG A 464 -17.23 -56.84 17.68
N LEU A 465 -17.09 -55.60 18.15
CA LEU A 465 -16.24 -54.59 17.51
C LEU A 465 -14.75 -54.99 17.45
N ALA A 466 -14.28 -55.85 18.37
CA ALA A 466 -12.89 -56.30 18.41
C ALA A 466 -12.46 -57.19 17.23
N ARG A 467 -13.39 -57.76 16.44
CA ARG A 467 -13.07 -58.70 15.34
C ARG A 467 -13.89 -58.41 14.10
N TRP A 468 -13.26 -58.39 12.92
CA TRP A 468 -13.97 -58.28 11.64
C TRP A 468 -14.84 -59.54 11.39
N PRO A 469 -16.08 -59.43 10.87
CA PRO A 469 -16.75 -58.24 10.32
C PRO A 469 -17.56 -57.42 11.34
N GLY A 470 -17.31 -57.50 12.65
CA GLY A 470 -18.07 -56.78 13.67
C GLY A 470 -18.18 -55.27 13.45
N PRO A 471 -17.08 -54.53 13.19
CA PRO A 471 -17.11 -53.11 12.84
C PRO A 471 -17.70 -52.76 11.46
N LEU A 472 -18.12 -53.74 10.67
CA LEU A 472 -18.61 -53.51 9.30
C LEU A 472 -19.81 -52.57 9.26
N GLU A 473 -20.69 -52.63 10.25
CA GLU A 473 -21.88 -51.76 10.29
C GLU A 473 -21.49 -50.30 10.60
N LEU A 474 -20.54 -50.05 11.51
CA LEU A 474 -19.99 -48.71 11.75
C LEU A 474 -19.32 -48.15 10.48
N ASP A 475 -18.56 -48.99 9.80
CA ASP A 475 -17.88 -48.64 8.55
C ASP A 475 -18.85 -48.29 7.41
N GLN A 476 -19.91 -49.08 7.26
CA GLN A 476 -20.95 -48.86 6.26
C GLN A 476 -21.81 -47.64 6.56
N LEU A 477 -22.11 -47.36 7.84
CA LEU A 477 -22.79 -46.13 8.24
C LEU A 477 -21.91 -44.89 8.02
N THR A 478 -20.60 -44.98 8.31
CA THR A 478 -19.65 -43.90 8.02
C THR A 478 -19.57 -43.61 6.52
N GLU A 479 -19.57 -44.65 5.68
CA GLU A 479 -19.58 -44.52 4.23
C GLU A 479 -20.90 -43.91 3.71
N TRP A 480 -22.04 -44.33 4.25
CA TRP A 480 -23.34 -43.74 3.94
C TRP A 480 -23.39 -42.27 4.32
N LEU A 481 -22.91 -41.92 5.51
CA LEU A 481 -22.91 -40.56 6.02
C LEU A 481 -22.01 -39.65 5.18
N ALA A 482 -20.82 -40.12 4.78
CA ALA A 482 -19.91 -39.40 3.87
C ALA A 482 -20.60 -39.07 2.53
N GLN A 483 -21.34 -40.03 1.97
CA GLN A 483 -22.07 -39.84 0.72
C GLN A 483 -23.25 -38.88 0.88
N ALA A 484 -24.06 -39.05 1.93
CA ALA A 484 -25.24 -38.22 2.19
C ALA A 484 -24.87 -36.74 2.44
N THR A 485 -23.75 -36.52 3.13
CA THR A 485 -23.30 -35.17 3.53
C THR A 485 -22.23 -34.59 2.60
N LYS A 486 -21.84 -35.32 1.55
CA LYS A 486 -20.72 -34.98 0.63
C LYS A 486 -19.43 -34.60 1.37
N SER A 487 -19.13 -35.30 2.47
CA SER A 487 -18.00 -35.02 3.36
C SER A 487 -16.96 -36.14 3.34
N ASP A 488 -15.73 -35.85 3.78
CA ASP A 488 -14.66 -36.84 3.85
C ASP A 488 -14.94 -37.91 4.91
N ARG A 489 -14.61 -39.17 4.62
CA ARG A 489 -14.87 -40.32 5.51
C ARG A 489 -14.17 -40.20 6.87
N MET A 490 -13.10 -39.43 6.97
CA MET A 490 -12.35 -39.24 8.21
C MET A 490 -12.97 -38.21 9.15
N THR A 491 -13.70 -37.23 8.61
CA THR A 491 -14.27 -36.12 9.40
C THR A 491 -15.79 -36.22 9.52
N VAL A 492 -16.43 -37.12 8.79
CA VAL A 492 -17.90 -37.18 8.74
C VAL A 492 -18.54 -37.70 10.02
N ALA A 493 -17.80 -38.44 10.86
CA ALA A 493 -18.35 -39.06 12.06
C ALA A 493 -19.06 -38.03 12.98
N ASP A 494 -18.55 -36.80 13.07
CA ASP A 494 -19.11 -35.68 13.86
C ASP A 494 -20.56 -35.34 13.47
N ARG A 495 -20.97 -35.69 12.24
CA ARG A 495 -22.34 -35.52 11.74
C ARG A 495 -23.25 -36.71 12.07
N TRP A 496 -22.95 -37.48 13.11
CA TRP A 496 -23.71 -38.67 13.49
C TRP A 496 -25.21 -38.41 13.66
N ARG A 497 -25.62 -37.18 14.03
CA ARG A 497 -27.04 -36.78 14.13
C ARG A 497 -27.78 -36.86 12.79
N ASP A 498 -27.12 -36.71 11.66
CA ASP A 498 -27.75 -36.84 10.33
C ASP A 498 -28.20 -38.30 10.06
N LEU A 499 -27.72 -39.27 10.84
CA LEU A 499 -28.25 -40.64 10.81
C LEU A 499 -29.66 -40.74 11.40
N GLU A 500 -30.10 -39.80 12.23
CA GLU A 500 -31.42 -39.83 12.89
C GLU A 500 -32.56 -39.86 11.87
N ALA A 501 -32.48 -39.02 10.83
CA ALA A 501 -33.51 -38.95 9.79
C ALA A 501 -33.69 -40.27 9.03
N ALA A 502 -32.62 -41.04 8.84
CA ALA A 502 -32.62 -42.26 8.04
C ALA A 502 -32.74 -43.55 8.88
N PHE A 503 -32.18 -43.58 10.09
CA PHE A 503 -32.06 -44.79 10.92
C PHE A 503 -32.74 -44.67 12.30
N GLY A 504 -33.12 -43.46 12.72
CA GLY A 504 -33.71 -43.18 14.02
C GLY A 504 -32.67 -42.90 15.11
N LEU A 505 -33.08 -42.15 16.14
CA LEU A 505 -32.21 -41.68 17.21
C LEU A 505 -31.43 -42.80 17.93
N PRO A 506 -32.04 -43.96 18.30
CA PRO A 506 -31.31 -45.03 18.98
C PRO A 506 -30.14 -45.59 18.17
N VAL A 507 -30.25 -45.63 16.84
CA VAL A 507 -29.17 -46.12 15.95
C VAL A 507 -28.08 -45.06 15.80
N ALA A 508 -28.46 -43.78 15.71
CA ALA A 508 -27.53 -42.67 15.64
C ALA A 508 -26.68 -42.56 16.92
N GLU A 509 -27.30 -42.67 18.09
CA GLU A 509 -26.61 -42.71 19.39
C GLU A 509 -25.71 -43.95 19.53
N ALA A 510 -26.19 -45.12 19.10
CA ALA A 510 -25.39 -46.34 19.11
C ALA A 510 -24.20 -46.28 18.13
N TYR A 511 -24.33 -45.60 16.99
CA TYR A 511 -23.21 -45.31 16.09
C TYR A 511 -22.17 -44.41 16.77
N ARG A 512 -22.60 -43.29 17.38
CA ARG A 512 -21.73 -42.38 18.14
C ARG A 512 -20.96 -43.14 19.22
N ASP A 513 -21.67 -43.90 20.06
CA ASP A 513 -21.08 -44.63 21.17
C ASP A 513 -20.18 -45.79 20.69
N GLY A 514 -20.55 -46.43 19.58
CA GLY A 514 -19.74 -47.44 18.90
C GLY A 514 -18.43 -46.90 18.32
N MET A 515 -18.47 -45.70 17.73
CA MET A 515 -17.28 -44.97 17.25
C MET A 515 -16.37 -44.57 18.43
N LYS A 516 -16.92 -44.22 19.59
CA LYS A 516 -16.14 -44.00 20.83
C LYS A 516 -15.54 -45.30 21.38
N ALA A 517 -16.25 -46.41 21.28
CA ALA A 517 -15.76 -47.71 21.74
C ALA A 517 -14.64 -48.28 20.84
N ILE A 518 -14.76 -48.11 19.51
CA ILE A 518 -13.84 -48.74 18.57
C ILE A 518 -12.41 -48.20 18.65
N TRP A 519 -12.22 -46.90 18.92
CA TRP A 519 -10.87 -46.33 19.02
C TRP A 519 -10.12 -46.83 20.26
N ARG A 520 -10.83 -47.13 21.35
CA ARG A 520 -10.28 -47.67 22.61
C ARG A 520 -9.76 -49.11 22.46
N ILE A 521 -10.42 -49.93 21.64
CA ILE A 521 -10.04 -51.34 21.45
C ILE A 521 -9.10 -51.55 20.26
N THR A 522 -9.11 -50.66 19.27
CA THR A 522 -8.28 -50.78 18.07
C THR A 522 -6.83 -50.40 18.40
N PRO A 523 -5.84 -51.28 18.15
CA PRO A 523 -4.43 -50.93 18.28
C PRO A 523 -4.03 -49.85 17.26
N PRO A 524 -3.29 -48.81 17.66
CA PRO A 524 -2.68 -47.88 16.71
C PRO A 524 -1.68 -48.60 15.81
N GLU A 525 -1.76 -48.37 14.50
CA GLU A 525 -0.87 -48.99 13.51
C GLU A 525 -0.48 -47.98 12.43
N ARG A 526 0.78 -48.04 11.97
CA ARG A 526 1.25 -47.24 10.85
C ARG A 526 0.79 -47.86 9.52
N PRO A 527 0.50 -47.04 8.49
CA PRO A 527 0.23 -47.55 7.16
C PRO A 527 1.40 -48.32 6.58
N VAL A 528 1.07 -49.33 5.77
CA VAL A 528 2.06 -50.12 5.03
C VAL A 528 2.17 -49.58 3.61
N TRP A 529 3.40 -49.31 3.18
CA TRP A 529 3.71 -48.79 1.86
C TRP A 529 4.33 -49.89 1.00
N ASN A 530 3.65 -50.28 -0.08
CA ASN A 530 4.13 -51.27 -1.04
C ASN A 530 4.16 -50.65 -2.44
N GLY A 531 5.36 -50.39 -2.99
CA GLY A 531 5.51 -49.89 -4.35
C GLY A 531 4.72 -48.60 -4.66
N GLY A 532 4.65 -47.66 -3.71
CA GLY A 532 3.90 -46.41 -3.85
C GLY A 532 2.40 -46.52 -3.51
N THR A 533 1.87 -47.72 -3.29
CA THR A 533 0.47 -47.91 -2.85
C THR A 533 0.40 -47.97 -1.32
N ARG A 534 -0.44 -47.11 -0.75
CA ARG A 534 -0.69 -47.00 0.68
C ARG A 534 -1.83 -47.93 1.10
N THR A 535 -1.59 -48.78 2.10
CA THR A 535 -2.63 -49.65 2.68
C THR A 535 -2.86 -49.30 4.15
N VAL A 536 -4.11 -49.01 4.52
CA VAL A 536 -4.56 -48.73 5.89
C VAL A 536 -5.72 -49.67 6.23
N LYS A 537 -5.74 -50.20 7.46
CA LYS A 537 -6.87 -51.02 7.92
C LYS A 537 -8.10 -50.15 8.14
N ARG A 538 -9.29 -50.63 7.73
CA ARG A 538 -10.57 -49.92 7.93
C ARG A 538 -10.84 -49.59 9.40
N THR A 539 -10.45 -50.48 10.31
CA THR A 539 -10.57 -50.26 11.76
C THR A 539 -9.72 -49.09 12.26
N THR A 540 -8.55 -48.85 11.66
CA THR A 540 -7.70 -47.69 12.00
C THR A 540 -8.35 -46.38 11.54
N LEU A 541 -8.98 -46.36 10.37
CA LEU A 541 -9.74 -45.20 9.88
C LEU A 541 -10.93 -44.90 10.80
N LEU A 542 -11.69 -45.92 11.19
CA LEU A 542 -12.79 -45.76 12.15
C LEU A 542 -12.33 -45.30 13.53
N ALA A 543 -11.20 -45.82 14.02
CA ALA A 543 -10.63 -45.38 15.29
C ALA A 543 -10.24 -43.89 15.25
N ALA A 544 -9.62 -43.43 14.16
CA ALA A 544 -9.28 -42.02 13.99
C ALA A 544 -10.53 -41.12 13.95
N ALA A 545 -11.54 -41.50 13.17
CA ALA A 545 -12.80 -40.75 13.06
C ALA A 545 -13.57 -40.75 14.39
N GLY A 546 -13.59 -41.87 15.12
CA GLY A 546 -14.27 -41.98 16.42
C GLY A 546 -13.59 -41.17 17.52
N LEU A 547 -12.26 -41.05 17.47
CA LEU A 547 -11.48 -40.21 18.37
C LEU A 547 -11.71 -38.71 18.10
N ALA A 548 -11.74 -38.31 16.83
CA ALA A 548 -12.09 -36.94 16.43
C ALA A 548 -13.51 -36.57 16.87
N LEU A 549 -14.48 -37.49 16.67
CA LEU A 549 -15.85 -37.33 17.15
C LEU A 549 -15.92 -37.10 18.65
N GLU A 550 -15.26 -37.94 19.46
CA GLU A 550 -15.30 -37.77 20.91
C GLU A 550 -14.68 -36.45 21.36
N ALA A 551 -13.58 -36.04 20.72
CA ALA A 551 -12.93 -34.77 20.99
C ALA A 551 -13.81 -33.56 20.62
N SER A 552 -14.59 -33.66 19.54
CA SER A 552 -15.48 -32.59 19.09
C SER A 552 -16.71 -32.39 19.99
N GLU A 553 -17.18 -33.44 20.66
CA GLU A 553 -18.40 -33.40 21.47
C GLU A 553 -18.20 -32.84 22.87
N ASP A 554 -17.01 -32.99 23.44
CA ASP A 554 -16.69 -32.53 24.80
C ASP A 554 -15.33 -31.81 24.82
N PRO A 555 -15.32 -30.48 25.00
CA PRO A 555 -14.07 -29.71 25.16
C PRO A 555 -13.18 -30.18 26.32
N ARG A 556 -13.73 -30.95 27.28
CA ARG A 556 -13.01 -31.54 28.41
C ARG A 556 -12.81 -33.05 28.28
N TRP A 557 -13.01 -33.64 27.09
CA TRP A 557 -12.90 -35.09 26.87
C TRP A 557 -11.58 -35.67 27.40
N VAL A 558 -10.48 -34.91 27.27
CA VAL A 558 -9.14 -35.29 27.73
C VAL A 558 -9.06 -35.51 29.25
N GLU A 559 -9.88 -34.82 30.04
CA GLU A 559 -9.95 -34.96 31.50
C GLU A 559 -10.57 -36.31 31.90
N HIS A 560 -11.35 -36.93 31.01
CA HIS A 560 -12.07 -38.19 31.24
C HIS A 560 -11.27 -39.43 30.82
N LEU A 561 -10.11 -39.26 30.18
CA LEU A 561 -9.29 -40.37 29.70
C LEU A 561 -8.39 -40.95 30.80
N SER A 562 -8.29 -42.28 30.84
CA SER A 562 -7.24 -42.96 31.60
C SER A 562 -5.88 -42.81 30.93
N LEU A 563 -4.77 -42.96 31.69
CA LEU A 563 -3.42 -42.84 31.13
C LEU A 563 -3.16 -43.77 29.91
N PRO A 564 -3.61 -45.06 29.90
CA PRO A 564 -3.48 -45.91 28.72
C PRO A 564 -4.31 -45.43 27.52
N GLU A 565 -5.45 -44.77 27.74
CA GLU A 565 -6.27 -44.19 26.69
C GLU A 565 -5.63 -42.94 26.10
N VAL A 566 -5.03 -42.08 26.94
CA VAL A 566 -4.22 -40.92 26.50
C VAL A 566 -3.06 -41.37 25.61
N GLU A 567 -2.32 -42.40 26.02
CA GLU A 567 -1.21 -42.95 25.24
C GLU A 567 -1.71 -43.51 23.89
N ARG A 568 -2.82 -44.26 23.90
CA ARG A 568 -3.42 -44.82 22.69
C ARG A 568 -3.92 -43.73 21.73
N ALA A 569 -4.63 -42.72 22.24
CA ALA A 569 -5.14 -41.60 21.46
C ALA A 569 -3.98 -40.81 20.82
N SER A 570 -2.92 -40.56 21.58
CA SER A 570 -1.70 -39.91 21.09
C SER A 570 -1.05 -40.72 19.96
N ARG A 571 -0.92 -42.05 20.13
CA ARG A 571 -0.36 -42.94 19.09
C ARG A 571 -1.23 -42.99 17.82
N HIS A 572 -2.56 -43.01 17.93
CA HIS A 572 -3.44 -42.93 16.77
C HIS A 572 -3.22 -41.63 15.98
N GLY A 573 -3.04 -40.51 16.68
CA GLY A 573 -2.77 -39.23 16.03
C GLY A 573 -1.40 -39.15 15.38
N VAL A 574 -0.36 -39.68 16.03
CA VAL A 574 1.02 -39.60 15.55
C VAL A 574 1.33 -40.64 14.45
N TRP A 575 0.74 -41.82 14.52
CA TRP A 575 0.98 -42.89 13.53
C TRP A 575 0.02 -42.84 12.36
N GLY A 576 -1.04 -42.03 12.46
CA GLY A 576 -1.94 -41.69 11.37
C GLY A 576 -1.21 -40.87 10.31
N ASP A 577 -1.06 -41.43 9.12
CA ASP A 577 -0.46 -40.75 7.95
C ASP A 577 -1.48 -39.83 7.26
N HIS A 578 -2.28 -39.11 8.06
CA HIS A 578 -3.40 -38.29 7.60
C HIS A 578 -3.24 -36.81 7.94
N GLY A 579 -2.09 -36.41 8.49
CA GLY A 579 -1.83 -35.05 8.95
C GLY A 579 -1.78 -34.95 10.48
N TYR A 580 -1.70 -33.71 10.98
CA TYR A 580 -1.76 -33.42 12.41
C TYR A 580 -3.23 -33.27 12.84
N PRO A 581 -3.77 -34.14 13.71
CA PRO A 581 -5.15 -34.04 14.14
C PRO A 581 -5.34 -32.99 15.26
N GLU A 582 -6.44 -32.24 15.20
CA GLU A 582 -6.72 -31.13 16.12
C GLU A 582 -6.74 -31.57 17.60
N TYR A 583 -7.35 -32.73 17.89
CA TYR A 583 -7.43 -33.27 19.26
C TYR A 583 -6.08 -33.52 19.93
N LEU A 584 -4.99 -33.66 19.15
CA LEU A 584 -3.65 -33.89 19.69
C LEU A 584 -3.12 -32.67 20.43
N THR A 585 -3.57 -31.47 20.05
CA THR A 585 -3.27 -30.22 20.75
C THR A 585 -3.81 -30.25 22.19
N ASP A 586 -5.02 -30.78 22.40
CA ASP A 586 -5.61 -30.87 23.73
C ASP A 586 -4.89 -31.91 24.60
N LEU A 587 -4.52 -33.05 24.00
CA LEU A 587 -3.69 -34.06 24.68
C LEU A 587 -2.33 -33.50 25.10
N LEU A 588 -1.69 -32.68 24.25
CA LEU A 588 -0.43 -32.01 24.58
C LEU A 588 -0.56 -30.95 25.66
N ARG A 589 -1.74 -30.30 25.77
CA ARG A 589 -2.01 -29.28 26.79
C ARG A 589 -2.27 -29.90 28.16
N VAL A 590 -3.03 -30.98 28.22
CA VAL A 590 -3.50 -31.59 29.50
C VAL A 590 -2.57 -32.72 29.98
N HIS A 591 -2.07 -33.57 29.08
CA HIS A 591 -1.19 -34.71 29.41
C HIS A 591 0.16 -34.67 28.65
N PRO A 592 0.95 -33.59 28.81
CA PRO A 592 2.21 -33.41 28.06
C PRO A 592 3.22 -34.53 28.30
N ASP A 593 3.26 -35.13 29.50
CA ASP A 593 4.24 -36.17 29.84
C ASP A 593 4.07 -37.46 29.02
N ILE A 594 2.86 -37.72 28.50
CA ILE A 594 2.56 -38.88 27.65
C ILE A 594 2.59 -38.51 26.17
N ALA A 595 1.94 -37.40 25.80
CA ALA A 595 1.77 -37.02 24.40
C ALA A 595 3.06 -36.42 23.79
N ALA A 596 3.82 -35.61 24.55
CA ALA A 596 5.00 -34.92 24.01
C ALA A 596 6.11 -35.88 23.54
N PRO A 597 6.49 -36.95 24.26
CA PRO A 597 7.50 -37.89 23.79
C PRO A 597 7.14 -38.54 22.44
N LEU A 598 5.87 -38.90 22.24
CA LEU A 598 5.37 -39.50 20.99
C LEU A 598 5.45 -38.50 19.83
N VAL A 599 5.05 -37.25 20.07
CA VAL A 599 5.15 -36.17 19.08
C VAL A 599 6.61 -35.85 18.74
N LEU A 600 7.51 -35.83 19.73
CA LEU A 600 8.95 -35.66 19.50
C LEU A 600 9.55 -36.78 18.67
N GLU A 601 9.10 -38.02 18.84
CA GLU A 601 9.56 -39.14 18.04
C GLU A 601 9.22 -38.91 16.55
N GLU A 602 7.99 -38.49 16.24
CA GLU A 602 7.56 -38.22 14.87
C GLU A 602 8.19 -36.96 14.29
N LEU A 603 8.28 -35.87 15.06
CA LEU A 603 9.05 -34.68 14.67
C LEU A 603 10.50 -35.04 14.36
N GLY A 604 11.12 -35.91 15.16
CA GLY A 604 12.48 -36.40 14.90
C GLY A 604 12.58 -37.23 13.61
N ARG A 605 11.54 -38.04 13.29
CA ARG A 605 11.46 -38.75 12.01
C ARG A 605 11.34 -37.75 10.86
N GLU A 606 10.42 -36.80 10.93
CA GLU A 606 10.25 -35.75 9.93
C GLU A 606 11.51 -34.92 9.73
N TRP A 607 12.20 -34.53 10.82
CA TRP A 607 13.44 -33.72 10.79
C TRP A 607 14.59 -34.39 10.03
N ARG A 608 14.68 -35.73 10.09
CA ARG A 608 15.74 -36.52 9.45
C ARG A 608 15.43 -36.94 8.01
N ARG A 609 14.20 -36.74 7.50
CA ARG A 609 13.83 -37.11 6.13
C ARG A 609 14.61 -36.27 5.11
N THR A 610 15.03 -36.91 4.02
CA THR A 610 15.89 -36.34 2.97
C THR A 610 15.15 -35.98 1.68
N ALA A 611 13.84 -36.19 1.61
CA ALA A 611 13.01 -35.89 0.44
C ALA A 611 11.96 -34.81 0.77
N ASN A 612 11.59 -34.01 -0.23
CA ASN A 612 10.49 -33.04 -0.13
C ASN A 612 9.17 -33.82 -0.03
N SER A 613 8.76 -34.13 1.19
CA SER A 613 7.62 -34.97 1.54
C SER A 613 6.77 -34.25 2.55
N TYR A 614 5.48 -34.57 2.60
CA TYR A 614 4.55 -33.97 3.55
C TYR A 614 5.05 -34.16 5.00
N THR A 615 5.28 -33.05 5.72
CA THR A 615 5.75 -33.00 7.12
C THR A 615 4.75 -32.22 7.99
N PRO A 616 3.58 -32.80 8.30
CA PRO A 616 2.51 -32.10 9.01
C PRO A 616 2.91 -31.68 10.42
N PHE A 617 3.71 -32.46 11.15
CA PHE A 617 4.07 -32.11 12.53
C PHE A 617 5.06 -30.95 12.58
N LEU A 618 6.06 -30.97 11.69
CA LEU A 618 6.98 -29.85 11.53
C LEU A 618 6.25 -28.59 11.09
N TYR A 619 5.34 -28.71 10.11
CA TYR A 619 4.53 -27.58 9.67
C TYR A 619 3.76 -26.96 10.84
N GLN A 620 3.15 -27.76 11.71
CA GLN A 620 2.48 -27.23 12.91
C GLN A 620 3.44 -26.64 13.95
N ALA A 621 4.67 -27.16 14.03
CA ALA A 621 5.75 -26.56 14.83
C ALA A 621 6.23 -25.21 14.26
N GLU A 622 6.15 -25.01 12.95
CA GLU A 622 6.49 -23.74 12.28
C GLU A 622 5.34 -22.73 12.31
N ALA A 623 4.12 -23.16 11.98
CA ALA A 623 2.96 -22.32 11.69
C ALA A 623 2.23 -21.79 12.92
N GLY A 624 2.43 -22.36 14.11
CA GLY A 624 1.73 -21.90 15.31
C GLY A 624 0.85 -22.94 16.00
N GLY A 625 0.47 -24.02 15.31
CA GLY A 625 -0.55 -24.95 15.82
C GLY A 625 -0.08 -25.94 16.89
N LEU A 626 1.23 -26.15 17.05
CA LEU A 626 1.77 -27.03 18.08
C LEU A 626 1.97 -26.27 19.42
N PRO A 627 1.33 -26.66 20.53
CA PRO A 627 1.60 -26.08 21.85
C PRO A 627 2.97 -26.55 22.37
N ILE A 628 3.84 -25.61 22.78
CA ILE A 628 5.22 -25.93 23.20
C ILE A 628 5.29 -26.12 24.72
N SER A 629 5.04 -27.34 25.19
CA SER A 629 5.27 -27.72 26.60
C SER A 629 6.77 -27.73 26.94
N PRO A 630 7.18 -27.71 28.24
CA PRO A 630 8.59 -27.79 28.63
C PRO A 630 9.34 -28.98 28.02
N THR A 631 8.69 -30.16 27.96
CA THR A 631 9.24 -31.38 27.35
C THR A 631 9.43 -31.21 25.83
N LEU A 632 8.43 -30.67 25.13
CA LEU A 632 8.54 -30.37 23.70
C LEU A 632 9.65 -29.33 23.42
N ARG A 633 9.73 -28.27 24.23
CA ARG A 633 10.79 -27.26 24.13
C ARG A 633 12.17 -27.87 24.22
N ALA A 634 12.41 -28.71 25.22
CA ALA A 634 13.70 -29.38 25.42
C ALA A 634 14.06 -30.29 24.22
N GLY A 635 13.10 -31.07 23.73
CA GLY A 635 13.30 -31.94 22.56
C GLY A 635 13.55 -31.16 21.26
N LEU A 636 12.79 -30.10 21.00
CA LEU A 636 12.97 -29.22 19.85
C LEU A 636 14.34 -28.52 19.88
N LEU A 637 14.75 -28.00 21.04
CA LEU A 637 16.09 -27.43 21.22
C LEU A 637 17.19 -28.45 20.93
N ALA A 638 17.03 -29.70 21.40
CA ALA A 638 17.99 -30.76 21.12
C ALA A 638 18.08 -31.08 19.62
N PHE A 639 16.96 -31.06 18.88
CA PHE A 639 16.97 -31.24 17.43
C PHE A 639 17.65 -30.08 16.70
N ILE A 640 17.38 -28.85 17.10
CA ILE A 640 17.92 -27.64 16.46
C ILE A 640 19.41 -27.49 16.72
N LEU A 641 19.83 -27.71 17.98
CA LEU A 641 21.22 -27.60 18.41
C LEU A 641 22.06 -28.85 18.09
N GLY A 642 21.42 -29.95 17.67
CA GLY A 642 22.05 -31.21 17.32
C GLY A 642 22.78 -31.21 15.96
N PRO A 643 23.14 -32.40 15.45
CA PRO A 643 23.76 -32.54 14.13
C PRO A 643 22.89 -31.93 13.02
N ASP A 644 23.55 -31.36 12.02
CA ASP A 644 22.87 -30.76 10.88
C ASP A 644 22.04 -31.80 10.11
N SER A 645 20.86 -31.41 9.63
CA SER A 645 20.03 -32.28 8.81
C SER A 645 20.69 -32.49 7.44
N LYS A 646 20.44 -33.64 6.82
CA LYS A 646 20.88 -33.89 5.43
C LYS A 646 19.99 -33.16 4.41
N PHE A 647 18.81 -32.67 4.81
CA PHE A 647 17.92 -31.91 3.95
C PHE A 647 18.27 -30.42 3.97
N ARG A 648 18.26 -29.78 2.80
CA ARG A 648 18.83 -28.43 2.61
C ARG A 648 18.03 -27.31 3.30
N ASP A 649 16.72 -27.50 3.48
CA ASP A 649 15.80 -26.42 3.89
C ASP A 649 15.48 -26.35 5.40
N ARG A 650 16.21 -27.10 6.26
CA ARG A 650 15.87 -27.16 7.70
C ARG A 650 16.33 -25.95 8.51
N SER A 651 17.16 -25.08 7.94
CA SER A 651 17.55 -23.83 8.60
C SER A 651 16.36 -22.89 8.79
N GLY A 652 15.46 -22.80 7.81
CA GLY A 652 14.22 -22.02 7.94
C GLY A 652 13.30 -22.56 9.03
N SER A 653 13.09 -23.89 9.06
CA SER A 653 12.35 -24.57 10.14
C SER A 653 12.94 -24.28 11.51
N ALA A 654 14.27 -24.42 11.66
CA ALA A 654 14.96 -24.16 12.92
C ALA A 654 14.75 -22.72 13.39
N GLN A 655 14.90 -21.76 12.48
CA GLN A 655 14.71 -20.33 12.75
C GLN A 655 13.27 -20.03 13.20
N GLN A 656 12.27 -20.53 12.47
CA GLN A 656 10.84 -20.32 12.79
C GLN A 656 10.45 -20.96 14.12
N ILE A 657 10.91 -22.18 14.40
CA ILE A 657 10.64 -22.85 15.67
C ILE A 657 11.32 -22.09 16.83
N MET A 658 12.56 -21.62 16.66
CA MET A 658 13.25 -20.81 17.68
C MET A 658 12.53 -19.49 17.98
N ARG A 659 11.96 -18.81 16.97
CA ARG A 659 11.14 -17.60 17.16
C ARG A 659 9.94 -17.83 18.07
N ARG A 660 9.33 -19.02 17.97
CA ARG A 660 8.13 -19.37 18.74
C ARG A 660 8.41 -19.73 20.19
N MET A 661 9.68 -19.95 20.56
CA MET A 661 10.04 -20.17 21.96
C MET A 661 10.04 -18.82 22.67
N GLU A 662 8.93 -18.49 23.35
CA GLU A 662 8.61 -17.17 23.93
C GLU A 662 9.74 -16.56 24.79
N VAL A 663 10.59 -17.40 25.41
CA VAL A 663 11.80 -16.95 26.13
C VAL A 663 12.96 -17.92 25.87
N LEU A 664 13.94 -17.45 25.08
CA LEU A 664 15.27 -18.06 24.99
C LEU A 664 16.16 -17.47 26.08
N SER A 665 16.80 -18.33 26.87
CA SER A 665 17.87 -17.89 27.76
C SER A 665 19.06 -17.34 26.95
N GLU A 666 19.84 -16.45 27.55
CA GLU A 666 21.04 -15.90 26.90
C GLU A 666 22.02 -17.00 26.47
N GLY A 667 22.11 -18.09 27.26
CA GLY A 667 22.92 -19.26 26.94
C GLY A 667 22.42 -20.01 25.70
N GLU A 668 21.11 -20.25 25.58
CA GLU A 668 20.51 -20.92 24.41
C GLU A 668 20.66 -20.06 23.15
N ARG A 669 20.40 -18.75 23.24
CA ARG A 669 20.61 -17.80 22.15
C ARG A 669 22.06 -17.82 21.69
N THR A 670 23.01 -17.72 22.63
CA THR A 670 24.45 -17.76 22.34
C THR A 670 24.86 -19.08 21.70
N ALA A 671 24.33 -20.21 22.18
CA ALA A 671 24.63 -21.53 21.61
C ALA A 671 24.12 -21.64 20.16
N PHE A 672 22.91 -21.15 19.90
CA PHE A 672 22.31 -21.16 18.57
C PHE A 672 23.07 -20.26 17.59
N VAL A 673 23.40 -19.03 17.98
CA VAL A 673 24.22 -18.11 17.16
C VAL A 673 25.59 -18.70 16.86
N ARG A 674 26.24 -19.33 17.86
CA ARG A 674 27.55 -20.00 17.67
C ARG A 674 27.45 -21.20 16.73
N LEU A 675 26.34 -21.94 16.77
CA LEU A 675 26.08 -23.04 15.85
C LEU A 675 25.85 -22.52 14.42
N ALA A 676 24.98 -21.52 14.25
CA ALA A 676 24.71 -20.87 12.98
C ALA A 676 26.00 -20.30 12.35
N LYS A 677 26.86 -19.64 13.13
CA LYS A 677 28.16 -19.14 12.65
C LYS A 677 29.08 -20.26 12.14
N ARG A 678 29.13 -21.39 12.85
CA ARG A 678 29.92 -22.56 12.42
C ARG A 678 29.35 -23.20 11.15
N ARG A 679 28.02 -23.33 11.06
CA ARG A 679 27.33 -23.87 9.89
C ARG A 679 27.45 -22.94 8.67
N PHE A 680 27.39 -21.63 8.89
CA PHE A 680 27.66 -20.60 7.87
C PHE A 680 29.05 -20.76 7.28
N ALA A 681 30.11 -20.78 8.11
CA ALA A 681 31.49 -20.93 7.61
C ALA A 681 31.71 -22.25 6.86
N ARG A 682 31.07 -23.33 7.29
CA ARG A 682 31.11 -24.63 6.59
C ARG A 682 30.38 -24.57 5.25
N ALA A 683 29.19 -23.98 5.21
CA ALA A 683 28.38 -23.86 4.00
C ALA A 683 29.06 -22.99 2.96
N GLU A 684 29.68 -21.88 3.39
CA GLU A 684 30.50 -21.01 2.56
C GLU A 684 31.66 -21.78 1.93
N ALA A 685 32.42 -22.55 2.72
CA ALA A 685 33.55 -23.35 2.22
C ALA A 685 33.14 -24.48 1.25
N THR A 686 31.88 -24.93 1.29
CA THR A 686 31.33 -25.92 0.35
C THR A 686 30.48 -25.31 -0.75
N GLU A 687 30.44 -23.98 -0.86
CA GLU A 687 29.63 -23.23 -1.84
C GLU A 687 28.12 -23.59 -1.82
N ASP A 688 27.58 -23.95 -0.66
CA ASP A 688 26.13 -24.23 -0.49
C ASP A 688 25.38 -22.94 -0.20
N LEU A 689 24.84 -22.32 -1.26
CA LEU A 689 24.20 -21.01 -1.19
C LEU A 689 22.98 -20.97 -0.25
N ASP A 690 22.09 -21.97 -0.32
CA ASP A 690 20.87 -22.00 0.49
C ASP A 690 21.22 -22.06 1.98
N ARG A 691 22.19 -22.90 2.35
CA ARG A 691 22.64 -23.00 3.74
C ARG A 691 23.40 -21.76 4.18
N THR A 692 24.16 -21.15 3.28
CA THR A 692 24.88 -19.90 3.58
C THR A 692 23.89 -18.78 3.92
N ILE A 693 22.91 -18.54 3.05
CA ILE A 693 21.87 -17.52 3.28
C ILE A 693 21.00 -17.87 4.49
N GLY A 694 20.57 -19.13 4.64
CA GLY A 694 19.75 -19.55 5.78
C GLY A 694 20.43 -19.39 7.13
N ASN A 695 21.73 -19.72 7.24
CA ASN A 695 22.47 -19.48 8.48
C ASN A 695 22.76 -17.98 8.69
N LEU A 696 22.95 -17.21 7.62
CA LEU A 696 23.12 -15.77 7.71
C LEU A 696 21.84 -15.07 8.19
N ALA A 697 20.66 -15.53 7.74
CA ALA A 697 19.37 -15.07 8.23
C ALA A 697 19.23 -15.28 9.76
N ILE A 698 19.62 -16.46 10.26
CA ILE A 698 19.67 -16.75 11.70
C ILE A 698 20.62 -15.78 12.42
N LEU A 699 21.82 -15.54 11.89
CA LEU A 699 22.76 -14.59 12.51
C LEU A 699 22.18 -13.17 12.54
N MET A 700 21.57 -12.71 11.45
CA MET A 700 20.97 -11.37 11.35
C MET A 700 19.83 -11.17 12.35
N GLU A 701 19.00 -12.18 12.57
CA GLU A 701 17.85 -12.11 13.46
C GLU A 701 18.20 -12.26 14.94
N PHE A 702 19.10 -13.18 15.29
CA PHE A 702 19.40 -13.51 16.68
C PHE A 702 20.61 -12.77 17.27
N ASP A 703 21.58 -12.32 16.44
CA ASP A 703 22.66 -11.40 16.84
C ASP A 703 23.24 -10.61 15.65
N ALA A 704 22.62 -9.48 15.34
CA ALA A 704 23.04 -8.59 14.25
C ALA A 704 24.50 -8.10 14.35
N ARG A 705 25.10 -8.06 15.55
CA ARG A 705 26.52 -7.67 15.73
C ARG A 705 27.46 -8.70 15.11
N VAL A 706 27.01 -9.94 14.99
CA VAL A 706 27.72 -11.04 14.31
C VAL A 706 27.25 -11.16 12.86
N GLY A 707 25.96 -11.00 12.60
CA GLY A 707 25.37 -11.14 11.27
C GLY A 707 25.84 -10.09 10.26
N VAL A 708 25.83 -8.81 10.61
CA VAL A 708 26.18 -7.72 9.67
C VAL A 708 27.63 -7.84 9.17
N PRO A 709 28.65 -8.02 10.04
CA PRO A 709 30.02 -8.23 9.56
C PRO A 709 30.21 -9.53 8.75
N ALA A 710 29.44 -10.58 9.06
CA ALA A 710 29.48 -11.82 8.29
C ALA A 710 28.93 -11.65 6.88
N LEU A 711 27.84 -10.87 6.73
CA LEU A 711 27.30 -10.49 5.42
C LEU A 711 28.28 -9.65 4.62
N GLU A 712 28.89 -8.63 5.25
CA GLU A 712 29.89 -7.76 4.60
C GLU A 712 31.06 -8.58 4.04
N ALA A 713 31.69 -9.42 4.88
CA ALA A 713 32.80 -10.27 4.47
C ALA A 713 32.43 -11.31 3.41
N TYR A 714 31.18 -11.80 3.43
CA TYR A 714 30.69 -12.75 2.42
C TYR A 714 30.53 -12.08 1.04
N LEU A 715 29.93 -10.89 1.00
CA LEU A 715 29.72 -10.16 -0.24
C LEU A 715 31.04 -9.68 -0.85
N GLU A 716 32.01 -9.25 -0.03
CA GLU A 716 33.34 -8.81 -0.50
C GLU A 716 34.14 -9.93 -1.21
N ARG A 717 33.90 -11.20 -0.85
CA ARG A 717 34.64 -12.35 -1.39
C ARG A 717 34.00 -12.98 -2.63
N THR A 718 32.83 -12.49 -3.06
CA THR A 718 32.08 -13.09 -4.16
C THR A 718 32.48 -12.49 -5.51
N ALA A 719 32.75 -13.35 -6.52
CA ALA A 719 33.27 -12.94 -7.82
C ALA A 719 32.23 -12.26 -8.76
N ASP A 720 30.96 -12.66 -8.73
CA ASP A 720 29.84 -11.98 -9.41
C ASP A 720 29.07 -11.09 -8.42
N ILE A 721 29.61 -9.89 -8.21
CA ILE A 721 29.18 -9.00 -7.14
C ILE A 721 27.71 -8.58 -7.28
N ALA A 722 27.22 -8.32 -8.49
CA ALA A 722 25.91 -7.70 -8.67
C ALA A 722 24.75 -8.72 -8.58
N GLY A 723 24.79 -9.79 -9.40
CA GLY A 723 23.70 -10.76 -9.47
C GLY A 723 23.57 -11.60 -8.21
N HIS A 724 24.71 -11.95 -7.59
CA HIS A 724 24.74 -12.73 -6.36
C HIS A 724 24.28 -11.92 -5.15
N ALA A 725 24.76 -10.69 -5.00
CA ALA A 725 24.36 -9.86 -3.88
C ALA A 725 22.86 -9.54 -3.93
N GLU A 726 22.29 -9.27 -5.11
CA GLU A 726 20.84 -9.09 -5.26
C GLU A 726 20.05 -10.32 -4.79
N LEU A 727 20.50 -11.53 -5.13
CA LEU A 727 19.89 -12.77 -4.66
C LEU A 727 19.97 -12.91 -3.13
N VAL A 728 21.12 -12.60 -2.54
CA VAL A 728 21.32 -12.64 -1.08
C VAL A 728 20.40 -11.63 -0.40
N TRP A 729 20.34 -10.39 -0.89
CA TRP A 729 19.46 -9.34 -0.35
C TRP A 729 17.98 -9.72 -0.46
N ALA A 730 17.54 -10.18 -1.63
CA ALA A 730 16.17 -10.63 -1.86
C ALA A 730 15.77 -11.77 -0.91
N ARG A 731 16.64 -12.76 -0.70
CA ARG A 731 16.34 -13.90 0.19
C ARG A 731 16.50 -13.59 1.67
N LEU A 732 17.27 -12.56 2.05
CA LEU A 732 17.36 -12.16 3.45
C LEU A 732 16.18 -11.28 3.85
N PHE A 733 15.91 -10.19 3.12
CA PHE A 733 14.96 -9.15 3.55
C PHE A 733 13.90 -8.80 2.50
N GLY A 734 13.79 -9.55 1.40
CA GLY A 734 12.77 -9.33 0.37
C GLY A 734 11.37 -9.55 0.91
N MET A 735 10.38 -8.92 0.27
CA MET A 735 8.99 -8.99 0.74
C MET A 735 8.37 -10.37 0.48
N SER A 736 8.66 -10.98 -0.66
CA SER A 736 8.02 -12.23 -1.07
C SER A 736 8.77 -13.48 -0.60
N GLN A 737 10.11 -13.47 -0.63
CA GLN A 737 10.96 -14.63 -0.32
C GLN A 737 11.96 -14.38 0.83
N GLY A 738 11.76 -13.33 1.64
CA GLY A 738 12.68 -12.97 2.73
C GLY A 738 12.63 -13.93 3.92
N LEU A 739 13.80 -14.46 4.31
CA LEU A 739 13.97 -15.32 5.49
C LEU A 739 14.00 -14.54 6.82
N VAL A 740 14.23 -13.23 6.75
CA VAL A 740 14.15 -12.30 7.88
C VAL A 740 12.96 -11.37 7.64
N PRO A 741 11.72 -11.83 7.91
CA PRO A 741 10.50 -11.08 7.58
C PRO A 741 10.39 -9.77 8.36
N ARG A 742 11.10 -9.63 9.48
CA ARG A 742 11.20 -8.39 10.26
C ARG A 742 12.64 -8.17 10.70
N ILE A 743 13.23 -7.05 10.30
CA ILE A 743 14.55 -6.63 10.75
C ILE A 743 14.46 -6.27 12.24
N ALA A 744 15.09 -7.09 13.08
CA ALA A 744 15.14 -6.90 14.52
C ALA A 744 15.69 -5.49 14.90
N PRO A 745 15.38 -4.95 16.10
CA PRO A 745 15.99 -3.72 16.58
C PRO A 745 17.52 -3.80 16.56
N MET A 746 18.17 -2.81 15.97
CA MET A 746 19.64 -2.73 15.81
C MET A 746 20.12 -1.33 16.21
N THR A 747 21.40 -1.20 16.54
CA THR A 747 22.02 0.10 16.77
C THR A 747 22.11 0.90 15.45
N VAL A 748 22.14 2.23 15.56
CA VAL A 748 22.33 3.13 14.40
C VAL A 748 23.57 2.75 13.60
N SER A 749 24.67 2.38 14.25
CA SER A 749 25.91 1.98 13.59
C SER A 749 25.75 0.74 12.70
N LEU A 750 25.04 -0.29 13.16
CA LEU A 750 24.79 -1.50 12.39
C LEU A 750 23.82 -1.24 11.23
N LEU A 751 22.77 -0.47 11.45
CA LEU A 751 21.83 -0.07 10.40
C LEU A 751 22.52 0.78 9.32
N SER A 752 23.44 1.66 9.71
CA SER A 752 24.22 2.48 8.77
C SER A 752 25.11 1.61 7.89
N ALA A 753 25.81 0.63 8.48
CA ALA A 753 26.63 -0.32 7.73
C ALA A 753 25.76 -1.16 6.77
N LEU A 754 24.64 -1.69 7.24
CA LEU A 754 23.72 -2.49 6.43
C LEU A 754 23.10 -1.67 5.28
N THR A 755 22.71 -0.43 5.53
CA THR A 755 22.16 0.47 4.51
C THR A 755 23.20 0.79 3.45
N ARG A 756 24.46 1.05 3.85
CA ARG A 756 25.57 1.26 2.91
C ARG A 756 25.78 0.05 2.01
N LEU A 757 25.81 -1.16 2.57
CA LEU A 757 25.95 -2.40 1.79
C LEU A 757 24.76 -2.58 0.83
N ALA A 758 23.54 -2.30 1.28
CA ALA A 758 22.35 -2.43 0.46
C ALA A 758 22.40 -1.49 -0.75
N TYR A 759 22.82 -0.23 -0.57
CA TYR A 759 22.94 0.73 -1.67
C TYR A 759 24.14 0.46 -2.59
N LEU A 760 25.21 -0.13 -2.08
CA LEU A 760 26.37 -0.53 -2.88
C LEU A 760 26.01 -1.67 -3.86
N TYR A 761 25.31 -2.69 -3.37
CA TYR A 761 25.05 -3.91 -4.12
C TYR A 761 23.69 -3.94 -4.83
N VAL A 762 22.66 -3.32 -4.25
CA VAL A 762 21.32 -3.20 -4.86
C VAL A 762 21.17 -1.79 -5.41
N GLN A 763 21.84 -1.54 -6.55
CA GLN A 763 21.97 -0.20 -7.10
C GLN A 763 20.61 0.42 -7.45
N PRO A 764 20.26 1.56 -6.83
CA PRO A 764 19.19 2.45 -7.22
C PRO A 764 18.86 2.64 -8.69
N ASP A 765 19.86 2.79 -9.55
CA ASP A 765 19.63 3.20 -10.95
C ASP A 765 19.19 2.02 -11.83
N LYS A 766 19.20 0.81 -11.26
CA LYS A 766 18.66 -0.43 -11.84
C LYS A 766 17.33 -0.82 -11.21
N ASP A 767 16.71 0.08 -10.44
CA ASP A 767 15.36 -0.13 -9.93
C ASP A 767 14.40 -0.27 -11.10
N VAL A 768 13.51 -1.25 -11.01
CA VAL A 768 12.54 -1.51 -12.08
C VAL A 768 11.15 -1.34 -11.50
N TRP A 769 10.37 -0.48 -12.14
CA TRP A 769 8.97 -0.30 -11.82
C TRP A 769 8.17 -1.17 -12.79
N ARG A 770 7.50 -2.19 -12.25
CA ARG A 770 6.68 -3.13 -13.03
C ARG A 770 5.39 -3.41 -12.27
N ASP A 771 4.29 -3.39 -12.99
CA ASP A 771 3.02 -3.96 -12.51
C ASP A 771 2.96 -5.40 -13.02
N GLY A 772 2.96 -6.40 -12.12
CA GLY A 772 2.95 -7.82 -12.46
C GLY A 772 3.75 -8.72 -11.50
N GLU A 773 4.18 -9.89 -12.00
CA GLU A 773 4.96 -10.86 -11.22
C GLU A 773 6.27 -10.26 -10.71
N LEU A 774 6.46 -10.29 -9.39
CA LEU A 774 7.67 -9.81 -8.74
C LEU A 774 8.87 -10.67 -9.13
N THR A 775 9.94 -10.02 -9.57
CA THR A 775 11.22 -10.68 -9.83
C THR A 775 12.10 -10.65 -8.59
N ARG A 776 13.17 -11.44 -8.62
CA ARG A 776 14.25 -11.37 -7.62
C ARG A 776 14.76 -9.95 -7.41
N ARG A 777 14.84 -9.16 -8.48
CA ARG A 777 15.33 -7.78 -8.44
C ARG A 777 14.36 -6.87 -7.67
N ASP A 778 13.06 -7.12 -7.74
CA ASP A 778 12.03 -6.35 -7.01
C ASP A 778 12.09 -6.65 -5.51
N ASP A 779 12.32 -7.91 -5.13
CA ASP A 779 12.57 -8.29 -3.74
C ASP A 779 13.85 -7.66 -3.19
N ALA A 780 14.93 -7.60 -3.97
CA ALA A 780 16.17 -6.94 -3.55
C ALA A 780 15.96 -5.42 -3.33
N GLN A 781 15.19 -4.76 -4.21
CA GLN A 781 14.82 -3.35 -4.05
C GLN A 781 14.01 -3.14 -2.76
N THR A 782 13.04 -4.00 -2.51
CA THR A 782 12.20 -3.93 -1.31
C THR A 782 13.02 -4.20 -0.04
N ALA A 783 13.94 -5.14 -0.08
CA ALA A 783 14.91 -5.42 0.98
C ALA A 783 15.73 -4.16 1.34
N ARG A 784 16.31 -3.49 0.33
CA ARG A 784 17.06 -2.23 0.53
C ARG A 784 16.17 -1.17 1.18
N ASN A 785 14.93 -1.01 0.70
CA ASN A 785 14.00 -0.03 1.23
C ASN A 785 13.63 -0.34 2.69
N ALA A 786 13.39 -1.61 3.03
CA ALA A 786 13.10 -2.04 4.41
C ALA A 786 14.24 -1.70 5.37
N VAL A 787 15.50 -1.92 4.96
CA VAL A 787 16.68 -1.54 5.77
C VAL A 787 16.76 -0.03 5.96
N LEU A 788 16.58 0.76 4.89
CA LEU A 788 16.60 2.22 4.98
C LEU A 788 15.48 2.73 5.90
N THR A 789 14.26 2.21 5.78
CA THR A 789 13.13 2.58 6.65
C THR A 789 13.49 2.39 8.13
N ARG A 790 14.13 1.26 8.48
CA ARG A 790 14.58 1.02 9.87
C ARG A 790 15.61 2.03 10.37
N LEU A 791 16.45 2.58 9.50
CA LEU A 791 17.42 3.63 9.85
C LEU A 791 16.74 4.98 10.05
N ILE A 792 15.85 5.38 9.13
CA ILE A 792 15.18 6.70 9.20
C ILE A 792 14.12 6.75 10.31
N ASP A 793 13.54 5.61 10.71
CA ASP A 793 12.60 5.51 11.83
C ASP A 793 13.27 5.69 13.20
N GLN A 794 14.61 5.60 13.28
CA GLN A 794 15.33 5.92 14.51
C GLN A 794 15.24 7.42 14.81
N THR A 795 15.06 7.76 16.09
CA THR A 795 15.11 9.14 16.58
C THR A 795 16.49 9.47 17.12
N GLY A 796 16.85 10.75 17.12
CA GLY A 796 18.12 11.20 17.71
C GLY A 796 19.16 11.64 16.69
N LEU A 797 20.13 12.42 17.18
CA LEU A 797 21.16 13.03 16.34
C LEU A 797 22.04 12.00 15.62
N ALA A 798 22.38 10.89 16.28
CA ALA A 798 23.23 9.86 15.69
C ALA A 798 22.60 9.28 14.40
N ALA A 799 21.29 9.03 14.41
CA ALA A 799 20.56 8.56 13.23
C ALA A 799 20.49 9.64 12.14
N HIS A 800 20.18 10.88 12.51
CA HIS A 800 20.19 12.01 11.58
C HIS A 800 21.56 12.21 10.90
N GLN A 801 22.65 12.15 11.68
CA GLN A 801 24.01 12.27 11.17
C GLN A 801 24.39 11.11 10.25
N ALA A 802 23.95 9.88 10.58
CA ALA A 802 24.17 8.72 9.71
C ALA A 802 23.54 8.93 8.33
N VAL A 803 22.27 9.36 8.28
CA VAL A 803 21.56 9.62 7.02
C VAL A 803 22.18 10.82 6.27
N SER A 804 22.58 11.87 6.98
CA SER A 804 23.26 13.03 6.39
C SER A 804 24.60 12.65 5.75
N THR A 805 25.43 11.88 6.48
CA THR A 805 26.72 11.38 5.97
C THR A 805 26.53 10.48 4.75
N MET A 806 25.47 9.66 4.75
CA MET A 806 25.12 8.85 3.59
C MET A 806 24.77 9.71 2.38
N ALA A 807 24.09 10.85 2.58
CA ALA A 807 23.74 11.78 1.51
C ALA A 807 24.97 12.32 0.76
N ASP A 808 26.05 12.59 1.50
CA ASP A 808 27.33 13.05 0.93
C ASP A 808 28.10 11.94 0.20
N ALA A 809 27.84 10.68 0.57
CA ALA A 809 28.48 9.50 -0.01
C ALA A 809 27.72 8.89 -1.21
N MET A 810 26.54 9.41 -1.56
CA MET A 810 25.74 8.86 -2.68
C MET A 810 26.39 9.18 -4.03
N PRO A 811 26.46 8.21 -4.96
CA PRO A 811 27.13 8.39 -6.25
C PRO A 811 26.36 9.30 -7.22
N SER A 812 25.03 9.40 -7.11
CA SER A 812 24.21 10.22 -8.01
C SER A 812 23.61 11.45 -7.31
N PRO A 813 23.60 12.64 -7.95
CA PRO A 813 23.07 13.88 -7.35
C PRO A 813 21.64 13.76 -6.85
N HIS A 814 20.73 13.14 -7.63
CA HIS A 814 19.34 12.94 -7.23
C HIS A 814 19.20 12.10 -5.96
N ARG A 815 20.05 11.09 -5.77
CA ARG A 815 20.02 10.26 -4.55
C ARG A 815 20.61 11.00 -3.36
N SER A 816 21.65 11.80 -3.55
CA SER A 816 22.15 12.71 -2.51
C SER A 816 21.06 13.67 -2.03
N VAL A 817 20.33 14.31 -2.97
CA VAL A 817 19.17 15.15 -2.67
C VAL A 817 18.13 14.37 -1.87
N ARG A 818 17.75 13.16 -2.31
CA ARG A 818 16.76 12.33 -1.61
C ARG A 818 17.16 12.02 -0.17
N PHE A 819 18.42 11.69 0.10
CA PHE A 819 18.88 11.44 1.47
C PHE A 819 18.88 12.71 2.33
N ARG A 820 19.19 13.88 1.76
CA ARG A 820 19.03 15.17 2.45
C ARG A 820 17.56 15.44 2.82
N GLN A 821 16.63 15.16 1.91
CA GLN A 821 15.18 15.27 2.20
C GLN A 821 14.75 14.33 3.35
N LEU A 822 15.31 13.11 3.39
CA LEU A 822 15.05 12.17 4.49
C LEU A 822 15.63 12.67 5.82
N ALA A 823 16.86 13.20 5.83
CA ALA A 823 17.45 13.80 7.02
C ALA A 823 16.64 15.01 7.52
N ARG A 824 16.19 15.87 6.60
CA ARG A 824 15.27 16.99 6.88
C ARG A 824 13.98 16.50 7.54
N ARG A 825 13.35 15.46 6.98
CA ARG A 825 12.15 14.83 7.55
C ARG A 825 12.38 14.27 8.95
N MET A 826 13.54 13.69 9.22
CA MET A 826 13.89 13.21 10.56
C MET A 826 14.02 14.37 11.55
N ALA A 827 14.65 15.48 11.17
CA ALA A 827 14.77 16.65 12.02
C ALA A 827 13.40 17.29 12.32
N GLU A 828 12.52 17.37 11.32
CA GLU A 828 11.13 17.81 11.49
C GLU A 828 10.35 16.93 12.46
N ARG A 829 10.36 15.61 12.26
CA ARG A 829 9.71 14.66 13.16
C ARG A 829 10.26 14.78 14.58
N ASP A 830 11.58 14.88 14.74
CA ASP A 830 12.24 14.95 16.04
C ASP A 830 12.16 16.35 16.69
N SER A 831 11.61 17.34 15.97
CA SER A 831 11.28 18.68 16.50
C SER A 831 9.91 18.74 17.18
N GLU A 832 9.09 17.70 17.00
CA GLU A 832 7.75 17.59 17.55
C GLU A 832 7.77 17.64 19.08
N PRO A 833 7.03 18.56 19.72
CA PRO A 833 6.90 18.58 21.17
C PRO A 833 6.15 17.34 21.67
N PRO A 834 6.37 16.93 22.94
CA PRO A 834 5.57 15.86 23.53
C PRO A 834 4.09 16.25 23.58
N ALA A 835 3.20 15.28 23.35
CA ALA A 835 1.76 15.48 23.43
C ALA A 835 1.36 15.99 24.82
N TRP A 836 0.49 17.00 24.86
CA TRP A 836 -0.07 17.50 26.12
C TRP A 836 -1.07 16.49 26.70
N THR A 837 -1.10 16.40 28.03
CA THR A 837 -2.14 15.70 28.77
C THR A 837 -3.46 16.47 28.75
N GLU A 838 -4.58 15.79 28.97
CA GLU A 838 -5.92 16.42 29.02
C GLU A 838 -5.97 17.59 30.02
N ALA A 839 -5.33 17.46 31.18
CA ALA A 839 -5.26 18.51 32.18
C ALA A 839 -4.48 19.75 31.67
N GLN A 840 -3.36 19.53 30.98
CA GLN A 840 -2.57 20.63 30.42
C GLN A 840 -3.30 21.35 29.28
N VAL A 841 -4.08 20.62 28.48
CA VAL A 841 -4.96 21.24 27.46
C VAL A 841 -6.00 22.14 28.14
N ARG A 842 -6.65 21.67 29.20
CA ARG A 842 -7.65 22.47 29.94
C ARG A 842 -7.03 23.71 30.58
N THR A 843 -5.83 23.61 31.17
CA THR A 843 -5.09 24.76 31.70
C THR A 843 -4.75 25.74 30.59
N PHE A 844 -4.28 25.27 29.43
CA PHE A 844 -4.01 26.14 28.29
C PHE A 844 -5.28 26.84 27.76
N GLU A 845 -6.41 26.16 27.72
CA GLU A 845 -7.69 26.73 27.30
C GLU A 845 -8.14 27.89 28.21
N VAL A 846 -7.99 27.73 29.52
CA VAL A 846 -8.42 28.72 30.52
C VAL A 846 -7.41 29.86 30.65
N ASP A 847 -6.12 29.53 30.73
CA ASP A 847 -5.08 30.48 31.12
C ASP A 847 -4.26 31.00 29.92
N HIS A 848 -4.44 30.42 28.72
CA HIS A 848 -3.66 30.68 27.50
C HIS A 848 -2.13 30.53 27.70
N ILE A 849 -1.74 29.65 28.62
CA ILE A 849 -0.37 29.42 29.05
C ILE A 849 0.06 28.00 28.68
N ALA A 850 1.09 27.88 27.84
CA ALA A 850 1.67 26.58 27.49
C ALA A 850 2.38 25.96 28.72
N PRO A 851 2.30 24.62 28.91
CA PRO A 851 2.91 23.95 30.05
C PRO A 851 4.45 23.99 29.97
N VAL A 852 5.08 24.25 31.12
CA VAL A 852 6.54 24.17 31.30
C VAL A 852 6.87 22.89 32.09
N ALA A 853 7.01 21.77 31.37
CA ALA A 853 7.19 20.46 32.00
C ALA A 853 8.67 20.05 32.17
N SER A 854 9.59 20.74 31.50
CA SER A 854 11.02 20.42 31.52
C SER A 854 11.89 21.69 31.43
N GLY A 855 13.18 21.55 31.73
CA GLY A 855 14.15 22.63 31.52
C GLY A 855 14.28 23.06 30.06
N ALA A 856 14.04 22.14 29.11
CA ALA A 856 14.01 22.46 27.69
C ALA A 856 12.78 23.31 27.33
N ASP A 857 11.62 23.03 27.93
CA ASP A 857 10.42 23.84 27.75
C ASP A 857 10.59 25.22 28.36
N LEU A 858 11.23 25.30 29.54
CA LEU A 858 11.52 26.57 30.19
C LEU A 858 12.50 27.40 29.37
N LEU A 859 13.57 26.79 28.84
CA LEU A 859 14.52 27.47 27.96
C LEU A 859 13.82 27.99 26.70
N ARG A 860 12.96 27.17 26.07
CA ARG A 860 12.22 27.57 24.87
C ARG A 860 11.30 28.77 25.14
N LEU A 861 10.65 28.79 26.30
CA LEU A 861 9.84 29.92 26.74
C LEU A 861 10.70 31.17 26.96
N VAL A 862 11.81 31.06 27.70
CA VAL A 862 12.74 32.18 27.94
C VAL A 862 13.25 32.76 26.64
N LEU A 863 13.68 31.92 25.69
CA LEU A 863 14.12 32.36 24.37
C LEU A 863 13.02 33.08 23.60
N ALA A 864 11.78 32.56 23.62
CA ALA A 864 10.66 33.23 22.96
C ALA A 864 10.39 34.62 23.54
N LEU A 865 10.52 34.80 24.87
CA LEU A 865 10.38 36.09 25.51
C LEU A 865 11.53 37.04 25.19
N LEU A 866 12.77 36.53 25.07
CA LEU A 866 13.91 37.32 24.63
C LEU A 866 13.74 37.80 23.18
N ASP A 867 13.24 36.93 22.31
CA ASP A 867 12.96 37.26 20.92
C ASP A 867 11.80 38.28 20.80
N GLU A 868 10.75 38.15 21.63
CA GLU A 868 9.67 39.15 21.74
C GLU A 868 10.21 40.52 22.21
N ILE A 869 11.06 40.53 23.24
CA ILE A 869 11.70 41.74 23.75
C ILE A 869 12.55 42.41 22.64
N ALA A 870 13.33 41.62 21.90
CA ALA A 870 14.13 42.11 20.78
C ALA A 870 13.27 42.68 19.65
N LEU A 871 12.17 42.01 19.29
CA LEU A 871 11.25 42.47 18.24
C LEU A 871 10.60 43.82 18.61
N ARG A 872 10.22 44.00 19.88
CA ARG A 872 9.68 45.27 20.38
C ARG A 872 10.71 46.42 20.39
N PHE A 873 12.00 46.15 20.21
CA PHE A 873 12.97 47.22 19.94
C PHE A 873 12.80 47.84 18.56
N VAL A 874 12.25 47.08 17.60
CA VAL A 874 12.06 47.48 16.21
C VAL A 874 10.63 47.98 15.96
N GLU A 875 9.64 47.19 16.38
CA GLU A 875 8.25 47.34 15.89
C GLU A 875 7.34 48.14 16.82
N ALA A 876 7.68 48.29 18.10
CA ALA A 876 6.78 48.91 19.06
C ALA A 876 6.98 50.44 19.12
N ASP A 877 5.88 51.19 19.02
CA ASP A 877 5.89 52.65 19.21
C ASP A 877 6.38 53.05 20.61
N THR A 878 6.06 52.23 21.63
CA THR A 878 6.54 52.39 23.01
C THR A 878 7.63 51.36 23.32
N SER A 879 8.82 51.58 22.79
CA SER A 879 9.97 50.68 22.97
C SER A 879 10.83 51.06 24.19
N SER A 880 11.33 50.06 24.93
CA SER A 880 12.33 50.26 25.97
C SER A 880 13.77 50.30 25.44
N ALA A 881 13.98 50.29 24.11
CA ALA A 881 15.31 50.31 23.50
C ALA A 881 16.15 51.50 23.97
N ALA A 882 15.56 52.69 24.09
CA ALA A 882 16.27 53.89 24.58
C ALA A 882 16.71 53.75 26.05
N VAL A 883 15.91 53.10 26.90
CA VAL A 883 16.25 52.82 28.30
C VAL A 883 17.44 51.88 28.36
N VAL A 884 17.40 50.77 27.61
CA VAL A 884 18.50 49.80 27.56
C VAL A 884 19.75 50.45 27.01
N ARG A 885 19.66 51.25 25.93
CA ARG A 885 20.78 51.99 25.33
C ARG A 885 21.49 52.92 26.32
N SER A 886 20.77 53.43 27.32
CA SER A 886 21.33 54.31 28.36
C SER A 886 21.97 53.55 29.54
N ALA A 887 21.94 52.22 29.54
CA ALA A 887 22.49 51.41 30.61
C ALA A 887 23.99 51.67 30.79
N VAL A 888 24.39 51.94 32.04
CA VAL A 888 25.76 52.34 32.37
C VAL A 888 26.70 51.17 32.58
N ASP A 889 26.20 49.96 32.82
CA ASP A 889 26.96 48.73 33.10
C ASP A 889 26.12 47.45 32.89
N GLU A 890 26.70 46.29 33.17
CA GLU A 890 26.01 44.99 33.09
C GLU A 890 24.88 44.85 34.10
N LYS A 891 25.06 45.37 35.31
CA LYS A 891 24.08 45.29 36.40
C LYS A 891 22.77 46.00 36.02
N ALA A 892 22.85 47.15 35.35
CA ALA A 892 21.68 47.84 34.82
C ALA A 892 20.92 47.01 33.78
N VAL A 893 21.63 46.32 32.88
CA VAL A 893 21.00 45.43 31.87
C VAL A 893 20.39 44.20 32.54
N GLN A 894 21.07 43.61 33.52
CA GLN A 894 20.58 42.47 34.30
C GLN A 894 19.28 42.81 35.03
N GLN A 895 19.24 43.95 35.75
CA GLN A 895 18.06 44.40 36.47
C GLN A 895 16.87 44.64 35.54
N TRP A 896 17.10 45.37 34.44
CA TRP A 896 16.06 45.62 33.43
C TRP A 896 15.56 44.31 32.81
N LEU A 897 16.47 43.40 32.45
CA LEU A 897 16.09 42.14 31.81
C LEU A 897 15.31 41.25 32.77
N ALA A 898 15.73 41.19 34.04
CA ALA A 898 15.03 40.44 35.07
C ALA A 898 13.60 40.97 35.28
N GLU A 899 13.43 42.29 35.38
CA GLU A 899 12.11 42.92 35.46
C GLU A 899 11.27 42.67 34.20
N ALA A 900 11.86 42.80 33.01
CA ALA A 900 11.17 42.56 31.75
C ALA A 900 10.68 41.11 31.61
N LEU A 901 11.46 40.14 32.10
CA LEU A 901 11.07 38.73 32.16
C LEU A 901 10.01 38.48 33.24
N GLU A 902 10.13 39.06 34.43
CA GLU A 902 9.17 38.91 35.53
C GLU A 902 7.79 39.46 35.16
N LEU A 903 7.73 40.64 34.53
CA LEU A 903 6.48 41.22 34.00
C LEU A 903 5.81 40.34 32.94
N ARG A 904 6.60 39.49 32.26
CA ARG A 904 6.13 38.53 31.27
C ARG A 904 6.00 37.12 31.83
N ALA A 905 6.25 36.88 33.12
CA ALA A 905 6.24 35.55 33.68
C ALA A 905 4.84 34.93 33.62
N GLY A 906 3.80 35.70 33.92
CA GLY A 906 2.40 35.24 33.90
C GLY A 906 2.18 34.00 34.78
N GLY A 907 2.91 33.88 35.89
CA GLY A 907 2.86 32.71 36.78
C GLY A 907 3.60 31.46 36.30
N ARG A 908 4.27 31.49 35.13
CA ARG A 908 4.96 30.33 34.52
C ARG A 908 6.33 30.01 35.12
N PHE A 909 7.00 31.04 35.61
CA PHE A 909 8.31 30.96 36.21
C PHE A 909 8.49 32.11 37.20
N ARG A 910 9.57 32.06 37.97
CA ARG A 910 10.06 33.17 38.80
C ARG A 910 11.45 33.56 38.36
N VAL A 911 11.74 34.86 38.41
CA VAL A 911 13.07 35.40 38.10
C VAL A 911 13.80 35.74 39.38
N HIS A 912 15.04 35.27 39.48
CA HIS A 912 15.93 35.52 40.60
C HIS A 912 17.23 36.14 40.09
N LEU A 913 17.56 37.34 40.58
CA LEU A 913 18.88 37.93 40.41
C LEU A 913 19.87 37.32 41.41
N GLU A 914 21.14 37.28 41.05
CA GLU A 914 22.21 36.87 41.97
C GLU A 914 22.10 37.64 43.31
N LYS A 915 22.02 36.92 44.43
CA LYS A 915 22.13 37.52 45.77
C LYS A 915 23.61 37.79 46.02
N GLU A 916 23.94 39.06 46.29
CA GLU A 916 25.28 39.56 46.64
C GLU A 916 25.75 38.91 47.97
N ILE A 917 26.20 37.65 47.92
CA ILE A 917 26.86 36.93 49.01
C ILE A 917 28.17 36.37 48.45
N VAL A 918 29.22 36.46 49.26
CA VAL A 918 30.67 36.40 48.97
C VAL A 918 31.19 35.10 48.32
N HIS A 919 30.34 34.24 47.74
CA HIS A 919 30.73 33.12 46.88
C HIS A 919 30.02 33.22 45.52
N GLY A 920 30.72 33.82 44.54
CA GLY A 920 30.24 34.09 43.17
C GLY A 920 30.15 32.87 42.25
N ASP A 921 29.37 31.87 42.65
CA ASP A 921 29.10 30.65 41.88
C ASP A 921 27.68 30.62 41.26
N LEU A 922 26.97 31.76 41.23
CA LEU A 922 25.62 31.88 40.66
C LEU A 922 25.62 32.61 39.31
N PRO A 923 24.69 32.28 38.39
CA PRO A 923 24.51 33.03 37.16
C PRO A 923 23.83 34.38 37.43
N ASP A 924 24.04 35.35 36.53
CA ASP A 924 23.50 36.70 36.65
C ASP A 924 21.98 36.72 36.93
N ILE A 925 21.23 35.92 36.16
CA ILE A 925 19.79 35.73 36.33
C ILE A 925 19.49 34.22 36.30
N THR A 926 18.68 33.76 37.26
CA THR A 926 18.09 32.41 37.25
C THR A 926 16.59 32.52 37.00
N VAL A 927 16.09 31.75 36.04
CA VAL A 927 14.65 31.60 35.80
C VAL A 927 14.23 30.20 36.28
N SER A 928 13.34 30.12 37.25
CA SER A 928 12.89 28.85 37.86
C SER A 928 11.43 28.56 37.53
N SER A 929 11.12 27.36 37.03
CA SER A 929 9.74 26.95 36.71
C SER A 929 8.85 26.92 37.95
N THR A 930 7.56 27.25 37.81
CA THR A 930 6.56 27.10 38.89
C THR A 930 5.93 25.70 38.93
N THR A 931 6.12 24.91 37.88
CA THR A 931 5.47 23.59 37.66
C THR A 931 6.45 22.43 37.65
N SER A 932 7.75 22.69 37.66
CA SER A 932 8.82 21.69 37.73
C SER A 932 10.01 22.22 38.53
N GLU A 933 10.94 21.35 38.90
CA GLU A 933 12.20 21.77 39.56
C GLU A 933 13.19 22.42 38.59
N ALA A 934 12.87 22.52 37.30
CA ALA A 934 13.81 22.96 36.29
C ALA A 934 14.10 24.47 36.34
N GLU A 935 15.36 24.81 36.08
CA GLU A 935 15.86 26.18 36.02
C GLU A 935 16.66 26.45 34.73
N VAL A 936 16.62 27.71 34.31
CA VAL A 936 17.43 28.23 33.19
C VAL A 936 18.36 29.32 33.72
N ALA A 937 19.66 29.15 33.45
CA ALA A 937 20.67 30.17 33.73
C ALA A 937 20.70 31.21 32.59
N ILE A 938 20.71 32.48 32.93
CA ILE A 938 20.95 33.57 31.97
C ILE A 938 22.19 34.32 32.41
N GLU A 939 23.16 34.40 31.51
CA GLU A 939 24.39 35.19 31.68
C GLU A 939 24.30 36.43 30.79
N VAL A 940 24.52 37.64 31.32
CA VAL A 940 24.27 38.91 30.63
C VAL A 940 25.55 39.69 30.44
N LYS A 941 25.97 39.91 29.18
CA LYS A 941 27.14 40.72 28.84
C LYS A 941 26.76 42.04 28.17
N HIS A 942 27.30 43.13 28.69
CA HIS A 942 27.11 44.46 28.12
C HIS A 942 28.17 44.72 27.06
N ALA A 943 27.80 44.64 25.78
CA ALA A 943 28.73 44.66 24.67
C ALA A 943 29.56 45.97 24.59
N GLY A 944 29.07 47.08 25.16
CA GLY A 944 29.81 48.34 25.32
C GLY A 944 30.93 48.37 26.36
N LYS A 945 31.12 47.34 27.21
CA LYS A 945 32.08 47.35 28.34
C LYS A 945 33.31 46.46 28.11
N GLY A 946 34.02 46.67 27.00
CA GLY A 946 35.33 46.03 26.78
C GLY A 946 35.31 44.51 26.52
N TRP A 947 34.16 43.94 26.13
CA TRP A 947 34.02 42.55 25.72
C TRP A 947 34.55 42.32 24.31
N SER A 948 35.75 41.74 24.21
CA SER A 948 36.31 41.22 22.96
C SER A 948 35.72 39.86 22.63
N LEU A 949 35.78 39.43 21.36
CA LEU A 949 35.27 38.13 20.92
C LEU A 949 35.80 36.96 21.80
N PRO A 950 37.11 36.84 22.11
CA PRO A 950 37.60 35.76 22.98
C PRO A 950 37.05 35.78 24.42
N LYS A 951 36.65 36.96 24.93
CA LYS A 951 36.04 37.06 26.26
C LYS A 951 34.60 36.57 26.25
N LEU A 952 33.87 36.83 25.16
CA LEU A 952 32.51 36.32 24.97
C LEU A 952 32.52 34.79 24.79
N GLU A 953 33.48 34.25 24.05
CA GLU A 953 33.69 32.79 23.94
C GLU A 953 34.00 32.16 25.29
N PHE A 954 34.84 32.80 26.10
CA PHE A 954 35.13 32.37 27.47
C PHE A 954 33.90 32.44 28.38
N ALA A 955 33.10 33.50 28.29
CA ALA A 955 31.85 33.60 29.06
C ALA A 955 30.88 32.46 28.69
N LEU A 956 30.78 32.11 27.41
CA LEU A 956 29.95 30.99 26.96
C LEU A 956 30.44 29.64 27.48
N ARG A 957 31.73 29.32 27.31
CA ARG A 957 32.30 28.01 27.65
C ARG A 957 32.52 27.84 29.14
N ASP A 958 33.22 28.77 29.75
CA ASP A 958 33.72 28.62 31.11
C ASP A 958 32.71 29.13 32.15
N GLN A 959 32.05 30.26 31.91
CA GLN A 959 31.08 30.81 32.86
C GLN A 959 29.75 30.07 32.75
N LEU A 960 29.08 30.15 31.60
CA LEU A 960 27.76 29.54 31.42
C LEU A 960 27.83 28.01 31.46
N ALA A 961 28.50 27.39 30.47
CA ALA A 961 28.43 25.94 30.30
C ALA A 961 29.12 25.15 31.42
N GLU A 962 30.35 25.51 31.79
CA GLU A 962 31.10 24.77 32.80
C GLU A 962 30.71 25.12 34.23
N ARG A 963 30.50 26.39 34.61
CA ARG A 963 30.18 26.74 36.00
C ARG A 963 28.69 26.67 36.31
N TYR A 964 27.85 27.35 35.52
CA TYR A 964 26.45 27.55 35.88
C TYR A 964 25.53 26.39 35.51
N LEU A 965 25.88 25.58 34.50
CA LEU A 965 25.06 24.44 34.06
C LEU A 965 25.42 23.10 34.71
N LYS A 966 26.06 23.10 35.89
CA LYS A 966 26.40 21.88 36.65
C LYS A 966 25.20 21.24 37.37
N PRO A 967 24.33 21.99 38.11
CA PRO A 967 23.28 21.37 38.91
C PRO A 967 22.29 20.56 38.08
N ALA A 968 21.79 19.44 38.61
CA ALA A 968 20.88 18.54 37.89
C ALA A 968 19.58 19.22 37.41
N TYR A 969 19.09 20.21 38.16
CA TYR A 969 17.91 21.00 37.82
C TYR A 969 18.21 22.19 36.89
N ARG A 970 19.47 22.56 36.68
CA ARG A 970 19.91 23.71 35.88
C ARG A 970 20.88 23.25 34.79
N ARG A 971 20.35 22.55 33.79
CA ARG A 971 21.11 22.01 32.65
C ARG A 971 20.96 22.83 31.36
N HIS A 972 20.22 23.93 31.43
CA HIS A 972 19.85 24.78 30.30
C HIS A 972 20.22 26.23 30.59
N GLY A 973 20.76 26.96 29.61
CA GLY A 973 21.09 28.36 29.80
C GLY A 973 21.34 29.16 28.53
N VAL A 974 21.32 30.49 28.65
CA VAL A 974 21.50 31.44 27.56
C VAL A 974 22.48 32.55 27.94
N LEU A 975 23.42 32.83 27.04
CA LEU A 975 24.26 34.01 27.07
C LEU A 975 23.55 35.15 26.31
N VAL A 976 23.12 36.18 27.03
CA VAL A 976 22.50 37.37 26.45
C VAL A 976 23.55 38.46 26.30
N ILE A 977 23.69 38.99 25.08
CA ILE A 977 24.64 40.07 24.78
C ILE A 977 23.82 41.29 24.36
N SER A 978 23.98 42.40 25.07
CA SER A 978 23.27 43.65 24.77
C SER A 978 24.15 44.64 24.03
N ASN A 979 23.70 45.13 22.87
CA ASN A 979 24.40 46.13 22.07
C ASN A 979 23.79 47.52 22.28
N HIS A 980 24.64 48.54 22.48
CA HIS A 980 24.25 49.88 22.94
C HIS A 980 24.77 51.00 22.04
N ALA A 981 25.69 50.69 21.13
CA ALA A 981 26.39 51.63 20.27
C ALA A 981 26.87 50.91 19.00
N PRO A 982 27.23 51.62 17.92
CA PRO A 982 27.78 50.99 16.74
C PRO A 982 29.18 50.46 17.08
N ARG A 983 29.32 49.13 17.10
CA ARG A 983 30.56 48.44 17.47
C ARG A 983 30.87 47.31 16.49
N GLN A 984 32.16 47.07 16.27
CA GLN A 984 32.67 45.90 15.58
C GLN A 984 33.62 45.13 16.51
N TRP A 985 33.70 43.82 16.29
CA TRP A 985 34.63 42.92 16.97
C TRP A 985 35.70 42.45 16.00
N ILE A 986 36.91 42.21 16.49
CA ILE A 986 37.98 41.65 15.68
C ILE A 986 38.09 40.17 16.01
N ASP A 987 37.90 39.33 14.98
CA ASP A 987 38.30 37.94 15.04
C ASP A 987 39.81 37.85 14.82
N LYS A 988 40.57 37.53 15.87
CA LYS A 988 42.05 37.58 15.84
C LYS A 988 42.66 36.60 14.83
N PRO A 989 42.23 35.33 14.75
CA PRO A 989 42.68 34.39 13.72
C PRO A 989 42.49 34.86 12.27
N SER A 990 41.32 35.41 11.92
CA SER A 990 41.02 35.80 10.53
C SER A 990 41.32 37.27 10.22
N ALA A 991 41.66 38.07 11.24
CA ALA A 991 41.75 39.54 11.19
C ALA A 991 40.47 40.24 10.68
N ARG A 992 39.35 39.53 10.58
CA ARG A 992 38.08 40.07 10.08
C ARG A 992 37.39 40.89 11.16
N ARG A 993 36.75 42.00 10.73
CA ARG A 993 35.84 42.75 11.58
C ARG A 993 34.44 42.16 11.47
N LEU A 994 33.86 41.78 12.60
CA LEU A 994 32.52 41.22 12.71
C LEU A 994 31.55 42.30 13.23
N SER A 995 30.39 42.39 12.59
CA SER A 995 29.21 43.10 13.07
C SER A 995 28.61 42.40 14.29
N PHE A 996 27.65 43.06 14.97
CA PHE A 996 26.96 42.46 16.11
C PHE A 996 26.25 41.15 15.73
N ALA A 997 25.52 41.15 14.61
CA ALA A 997 24.85 39.96 14.10
C ALA A 997 25.82 38.80 13.81
N GLU A 998 26.97 39.08 13.20
CA GLU A 998 28.00 38.06 12.94
C GLU A 998 28.62 37.50 14.22
N VAL A 999 28.81 38.32 15.26
CA VAL A 999 29.29 37.85 16.57
C VAL A 999 28.28 36.91 17.23
N ILE A 1000 26.99 37.26 17.19
CA ILE A 1000 25.94 36.38 17.72
C ILE A 1000 25.93 35.04 16.97
N ALA A 1001 25.95 35.07 15.63
CA ALA A 1001 25.98 33.85 14.81
C ALA A 1001 27.21 32.97 15.09
N HIS A 1002 28.39 33.58 15.25
CA HIS A 1002 29.62 32.87 15.62
C HIS A 1002 29.49 32.19 17.00
N LEU A 1003 28.99 32.90 18.00
CA LEU A 1003 28.84 32.36 19.35
C LEU A 1003 27.73 31.30 19.44
N GLN A 1004 26.65 31.44 18.66
CA GLN A 1004 25.62 30.40 18.52
C GLN A 1004 26.21 29.12 17.94
N THR A 1005 27.07 29.23 16.93
CA THR A 1005 27.80 28.08 16.36
C THR A 1005 28.66 27.38 17.42
N GLN A 1006 29.34 28.14 18.27
CA GLN A 1006 30.10 27.56 19.39
C GLN A 1006 29.21 26.95 20.47
N ALA A 1007 28.09 27.59 20.80
CA ALA A 1007 27.15 27.08 21.80
C ALA A 1007 26.58 25.72 21.38
N ALA A 1008 26.24 25.56 20.10
CA ALA A 1008 25.77 24.30 19.53
C ALA A 1008 26.82 23.16 19.57
N ALA A 1009 28.11 23.51 19.67
CA ALA A 1009 29.19 22.54 19.84
C ALA A 1009 29.35 22.06 21.30
N ILE A 1010 28.86 22.83 22.28
CA ILE A 1010 28.96 22.51 23.71
C ILE A 1010 27.73 21.69 24.12
N ARG A 1011 27.91 20.37 24.23
CA ARG A 1011 26.82 19.39 24.44
C ARG A 1011 26.79 18.77 25.82
N GLU A 1012 27.92 18.80 26.50
CA GLU A 1012 28.11 18.28 27.84
C GLU A 1012 29.16 19.09 28.57
N ASN A 1013 29.09 19.05 29.90
CA ASN A 1013 30.14 19.52 30.80
C ASN A 1013 30.56 18.36 31.71
N ALA A 1014 31.45 18.62 32.67
CA ALA A 1014 31.91 17.60 33.62
C ALA A 1014 30.80 16.87 34.41
N ALA A 1015 29.58 17.43 34.46
CA ALA A 1015 28.44 16.86 35.17
C ALA A 1015 27.41 16.20 34.23
N GLY A 1016 27.67 16.09 32.91
CA GLY A 1016 26.81 15.41 31.93
C GLY A 1016 26.26 16.32 30.81
N PRO A 1017 25.14 15.96 30.15
CA PRO A 1017 24.56 16.74 29.05
C PRO A 1017 24.04 18.12 29.47
N ILE A 1018 24.22 19.13 28.63
CA ILE A 1018 23.73 20.50 28.83
C ILE A 1018 23.23 21.11 27.51
N VAL A 1019 22.45 22.20 27.62
CA VAL A 1019 22.06 23.03 26.48
C VAL A 1019 22.43 24.47 26.78
N ALA A 1020 23.41 25.00 26.06
CA ALA A 1020 23.78 26.41 26.07
C ALA A 1020 23.38 27.08 24.75
N THR A 1021 22.96 28.34 24.80
CA THR A 1021 22.63 29.13 23.60
C THR A 1021 22.99 30.60 23.78
N VAL A 1022 22.85 31.40 22.73
CA VAL A 1022 23.23 32.82 22.72
C VAL A 1022 22.12 33.65 22.07
N ARG A 1023 21.82 34.81 22.67
CA ARG A 1023 20.86 35.80 22.14
C ARG A 1023 21.44 37.22 22.20
N GLY A 1024 21.22 37.97 21.12
CA GLY A 1024 21.60 39.37 21.04
C GLY A 1024 20.40 40.29 21.25
N LEU A 1025 20.55 41.32 22.08
CA LEU A 1025 19.58 42.41 22.24
C LEU A 1025 20.20 43.70 21.70
N ASP A 1026 19.83 44.10 20.48
CA ASP A 1026 20.38 45.30 19.85
C ASP A 1026 19.56 46.56 20.16
N ALA A 1027 19.95 47.29 21.19
CA ALA A 1027 19.30 48.55 21.56
C ALA A 1027 19.75 49.74 20.69
N TRP A 1028 20.77 49.59 19.83
CA TRP A 1028 21.33 50.69 19.03
C TRP A 1028 20.60 50.93 17.70
N LEU A 1029 19.80 50.00 17.20
CA LEU A 1029 19.13 50.04 15.88
C LEU A 1029 18.85 51.48 15.40
N SER A 1030 19.54 51.87 14.32
CA SER A 1030 19.51 53.21 13.72
C SER A 1030 18.08 53.65 13.44
N GLU A 1031 17.71 54.88 13.79
CA GLU A 1031 16.40 55.50 13.49
C GLU A 1031 16.05 55.49 11.98
N THR A 1032 16.99 55.16 11.10
CA THR A 1032 16.77 54.99 9.65
C THR A 1032 16.02 53.72 9.24
N ALA A 1033 15.59 52.88 10.18
CA ALA A 1033 14.85 51.64 9.90
C ALA A 1033 13.33 51.70 10.17
N LYS A 1034 12.76 52.89 10.43
CA LYS A 1034 11.29 53.08 10.36
C LYS A 1034 10.89 53.36 8.91
N PRO A 1035 9.88 52.68 8.33
CA PRO A 1035 9.33 53.12 7.07
C PRO A 1035 8.81 54.54 7.24
N VAL A 1036 9.23 55.45 6.36
CA VAL A 1036 8.66 56.77 6.26
C VAL A 1036 7.17 56.58 6.02
N VAL A 1037 6.34 56.89 7.02
CA VAL A 1037 4.91 57.09 6.81
C VAL A 1037 4.81 58.28 5.87
N ALA A 1038 4.45 58.01 4.62
CA ALA A 1038 4.11 59.06 3.68
C ALA A 1038 2.95 59.85 4.27
N ASP A 1039 3.20 61.12 4.56
CA ASP A 1039 2.21 62.09 5.00
C ASP A 1039 1.19 62.27 3.85
N VAL A 1040 0.06 61.56 3.94
CA VAL A 1040 -1.08 61.77 3.04
C VAL A 1040 -1.87 62.96 3.60
N SER A 1041 -1.35 64.16 3.38
CA SER A 1041 -2.14 65.37 3.35
C SER A 1041 -2.83 65.44 1.99
N GLY A 1042 -3.99 64.78 1.88
CA GLY A 1042 -4.89 64.96 0.74
C GLY A 1042 -5.46 66.38 0.71
N PRO A 1043 -5.63 67.00 -0.47
CA PRO A 1043 -6.32 68.27 -0.58
C PRO A 1043 -7.83 68.08 -0.40
N ASP A 1044 -8.41 69.00 0.36
CA ASP A 1044 -9.83 69.22 0.63
C ASP A 1044 -10.71 69.13 -0.63
N PRO A 1045 -11.74 68.25 -0.68
CA PRO A 1045 -12.72 68.25 -1.74
C PRO A 1045 -13.89 69.16 -1.33
N SER A 1046 -13.71 70.46 -1.53
CA SER A 1046 -14.83 71.36 -1.75
C SER A 1046 -14.64 72.06 -3.09
N VAL A 1047 -15.69 71.97 -3.92
CA VAL A 1047 -16.00 72.69 -5.18
C VAL A 1047 -16.21 71.72 -6.36
N ASP A 1048 -17.51 71.60 -6.69
CA ASP A 1048 -18.23 71.08 -7.86
C ASP A 1048 -18.17 69.58 -8.25
#